data_AF-A0AAV5YV09-F1
#
_entry.id   AF-A0AAV5YV09-F1
#
_cell.length_a   1.000
_cell.length_b   1.000
_cell.length_c   1.000
_cell.angle_alpha   90.00
_cell.angle_beta   90.00
_cell.angle_gamma   90.00
#
_symmetry.space_group_name_H-M   'P 1'
#
loop_
_entity.id
_entity.type
_entity.pdbx_description
1 polymer ?
#
loop_
_entity_poly.entity_id
_entity_poly.type
_entity_poly.pdbx_seq_one_letter_code
_entity_poly.pdbx_strand_id
1 'polypeptide(L)'
;MSEETSGDLPARLRRIVDEAAGAGAGPRRTELLTEGLLNFGRELLVLVTAERRRDEARFDAVYAEMHALCRSWLMGDALGRGADEAARRARFALWFCGLHPALARVAARIVFKLPEGHPDRDVPAVRDLLVRQLQLAVEGRIATSSALDAIAGLLQLDLVGAERAQVLIATGERILRRRDLLGENDNFRVIAVPTLHQLARRAEDGGDTESADRLRADADRLVETLDRVASPARDMILLKSMTGPGGVEARQAERGRLLAERDDIGLYASRLEATARYDQGRYREVIELMTPLVPTLEERYLTALENRTIEDSGRELSESLSCLALSHAQVGEWDEALRLLDRAKSLRMRYETVLRQQPGTDRILELQASVMGLERGIPPRVVVEVDATRDPVGARLSVQSRLIEAYRQQRAALGSGGLDGVRVRDMAAALDADQAALVLGESGAGLLVALVAWDDVAAPWAGSVLPRAARQRLVGVAVNPEGWLVALADPPLVADPRAALERLLEVVDEIIGRPIATLLREREVSRLVVVAHGVLHLVPFWALPSFRDLDVTMVPSAAHMVAFGSSPVRLRGRAVVVGDPTLDLPSADVESVVVADTLNAAGFQVDLLRGRDVTEEALDRAVPGAAVLHFAGHGRSDPLHPLESALEVSPRPEDEAETDDPLLALRDRVHFGEWKDNERIAEVPGRGRLRERRFPVTGRTEIRFEHGARGTLLGQYESAGDGKPDELTRARLSELWSAGDLITRRTLEGCGLAVLSSCEAAQGGLSASLDEHAGLPAALQLAGVRALVCPLWEVDDVASAVFAQLFYESLLAAPGEIELDRLVSHLRRRMSGMSAAEAGERVRALAARAGRASTRFRLQAEAMRIGSAGAPPFAGALHWAAFELIGARRLTVGDRAGDRAADRPAGRPGRTDATVRPIVTVGPDPTPAEAPTREHVADTWARLATATKDPDLTREALRRLYERAGQRIKRRELDGARDDLRRMLELDADSAEASAGLGALALAQSDLDGALAALDRAIALKPTLVEAHRDRSVVLIAGMDPAGAVAACSAALALEPDDHQLYVHRAMAWLAGSDFSSALIDFDTAIQRWTDEPAAYLAKSTVLLARQDTQGALDMCEAGIARQPENGAAYVQRATAHAARADLDGALADCDTAILLLEAPSTGHAQKGLFLAAAGLLDEALAEYQCAIDADPAFVPAYFSRACALSLAETEGTIVADLERAMAAVPQYRHLAAIAPELGWAREHVPAVRHLLGGTD
;
A
#
# COMPACT_ATOMS: atom_id res chain seq x y z
N MET A 1 37.87 34.16 -13.89
CA MET A 1 37.15 34.92 -14.92
C MET A 1 37.92 34.75 -16.20
N SER A 2 37.38 34.03 -17.19
CA SER A 2 37.86 34.10 -18.57
C SER A 2 37.22 35.30 -19.25
N GLU A 3 37.96 35.98 -20.12
CA GLU A 3 37.74 37.32 -20.66
C GLU A 3 36.58 37.49 -21.67
N GLU A 4 35.58 36.61 -21.71
CA GLU A 4 34.58 36.63 -22.80
C GLU A 4 33.16 37.13 -22.43
N THR A 5 32.92 37.70 -21.26
CA THR A 5 31.64 38.36 -20.95
C THR A 5 31.78 39.89 -20.85
N SER A 6 31.41 40.54 -21.95
CA SER A 6 30.99 41.94 -22.18
C SER A 6 31.23 42.99 -21.07
N GLY A 7 31.84 44.11 -21.46
CA GLY A 7 32.25 45.23 -20.59
C GLY A 7 31.15 46.00 -19.82
N ASP A 8 29.90 45.54 -19.77
CA ASP A 8 28.80 46.18 -19.03
C ASP A 8 28.51 45.51 -17.66
N LEU A 9 28.86 44.23 -17.49
CA LEU A 9 28.65 43.49 -16.24
C LEU A 9 29.41 44.12 -15.03
N PRO A 10 30.69 44.51 -15.15
CA PRO A 10 31.40 45.18 -14.05
C PRO A 10 30.82 46.55 -13.70
N ALA A 11 30.29 47.29 -14.67
CA ALA A 11 29.70 48.61 -14.45
C ALA A 11 28.37 48.52 -13.71
N ARG A 12 27.54 47.52 -14.04
CA ARG A 12 26.25 47.29 -13.41
C ARG A 12 26.38 46.74 -11.98
N LEU A 13 27.27 45.77 -11.76
CA LEU A 13 27.61 45.30 -10.42
C LEU A 13 28.13 46.45 -9.54
N ARG A 14 29.02 47.30 -10.07
CA ARG A 14 29.48 48.50 -9.37
C ARG A 14 28.33 49.45 -9.04
N ARG A 15 27.40 49.68 -9.96
CA ARG A 15 26.23 50.53 -9.72
C ARG A 15 25.38 50.03 -8.55
N ILE A 16 25.04 48.73 -8.51
CA ILE A 16 24.27 48.14 -7.40
C ILE A 16 25.00 48.34 -6.07
N VAL A 17 26.31 48.09 -6.06
CA VAL A 17 27.16 48.22 -4.85
C VAL A 17 27.29 49.68 -4.39
N ASP A 18 27.49 50.61 -5.32
CA ASP A 18 27.60 52.04 -5.04
C ASP A 18 26.26 52.63 -4.57
N GLU A 19 25.14 52.26 -5.18
CA GLU A 19 23.80 52.67 -4.77
C GLU A 19 23.43 52.09 -3.41
N ALA A 20 23.76 50.82 -3.13
CA ALA A 20 23.56 50.21 -1.82
C ALA A 20 24.40 50.90 -0.73
N ALA A 21 25.64 51.29 -1.04
CA ALA A 21 26.50 52.04 -0.11
C ALA A 21 26.02 53.48 0.11
N GLY A 22 25.42 54.10 -0.90
CA GLY A 22 24.81 55.44 -0.81
C GLY A 22 23.44 55.46 -0.13
N ALA A 23 22.68 54.37 -0.21
CA ALA A 23 21.44 54.19 0.53
C ALA A 23 21.76 53.99 2.03
N GLY A 24 21.12 54.75 2.93
CA GLY A 24 21.21 54.52 4.38
C GLY A 24 20.66 53.14 4.79
N ALA A 25 20.86 52.74 6.04
CA ALA A 25 20.30 51.47 6.54
C ALA A 25 18.76 51.49 6.42
N GLY A 26 18.19 50.58 5.63
CA GLY A 26 16.76 50.55 5.38
C GLY A 26 16.35 49.72 4.15
N PRO A 27 15.04 49.62 3.85
CA PRO A 27 14.47 48.68 2.88
C PRO A 27 15.10 48.75 1.50
N ARG A 28 15.50 49.95 1.06
CA ARG A 28 16.08 50.18 -0.27
C ARG A 28 17.44 49.51 -0.44
N ARG A 29 18.28 49.50 0.59
CA ARG A 29 19.58 48.84 0.55
C ARG A 29 19.41 47.33 0.49
N THR A 30 18.50 46.80 1.32
CA THR A 30 18.15 45.38 1.34
C THR A 30 17.59 44.92 -0.01
N GLU A 31 16.70 45.70 -0.63
CA GLU A 31 16.15 45.42 -1.97
C GLU A 31 17.25 45.33 -3.04
N LEU A 32 18.16 46.30 -3.10
CA LEU A 32 19.27 46.33 -4.06
C LEU A 32 20.22 45.13 -3.86
N LEU A 33 20.53 44.79 -2.61
CA LEU A 33 21.39 43.64 -2.30
C LEU A 33 20.72 42.31 -2.61
N THR A 34 19.42 42.18 -2.37
CA THR A 34 18.62 41.01 -2.72
C THR A 34 18.54 40.82 -4.22
N GLU A 35 18.21 41.87 -4.98
CA GLU A 35 18.22 41.84 -6.45
C GLU A 35 19.61 41.44 -6.96
N GLY A 36 20.67 42.04 -6.39
CA GLY A 36 22.04 41.73 -6.75
C GLY A 36 22.41 40.28 -6.46
N LEU A 37 21.99 39.73 -5.32
CA LEU A 37 22.29 38.36 -4.92
C LEU A 37 21.59 37.35 -5.83
N LEU A 38 20.32 37.57 -6.15
CA LEU A 38 19.52 36.66 -6.99
C LEU A 38 20.06 36.60 -8.42
N ASN A 39 20.45 37.75 -8.98
CA ASN A 39 20.91 37.85 -10.37
C ASN A 39 22.39 37.50 -10.55
N PHE A 40 23.25 37.93 -9.62
CA PHE A 40 24.71 37.85 -9.79
C PHE A 40 25.42 36.92 -8.79
N GLY A 41 24.78 36.58 -7.67
CA GLY A 41 25.25 35.64 -6.67
C GLY A 41 26.72 35.84 -6.29
N ARG A 42 27.57 34.89 -6.70
CA ARG A 42 29.00 34.86 -6.42
C ARG A 42 29.72 36.16 -6.81
N GLU A 43 29.40 36.72 -7.98
CA GLU A 43 30.17 37.84 -8.54
C GLU A 43 29.96 39.14 -7.74
N LEU A 44 28.76 39.34 -7.21
CA LEU A 44 28.47 40.45 -6.30
C LEU A 44 29.29 40.35 -5.00
N LEU A 45 29.30 39.17 -4.36
CA LEU A 45 30.04 38.96 -3.11
C LEU A 45 31.53 39.21 -3.29
N VAL A 46 32.12 38.74 -4.40
CA VAL A 46 33.53 38.98 -4.72
C VAL A 46 33.80 40.49 -4.88
N LEU A 47 32.94 41.22 -5.58
CA LEU A 47 33.10 42.65 -5.79
C LEU A 47 32.98 43.44 -4.48
N VAL A 48 31.93 43.21 -3.68
CA VAL A 48 31.73 43.91 -2.40
C VAL A 48 32.90 43.64 -1.45
N THR A 49 33.43 42.41 -1.43
CA THR A 49 34.62 42.08 -0.63
C THR A 49 35.86 42.83 -1.11
N ALA A 50 36.05 42.96 -2.42
CA ALA A 50 37.17 43.69 -3.00
C ALA A 50 37.09 45.19 -2.74
N GLU A 51 35.91 45.80 -2.86
CA GLU A 51 35.72 47.24 -2.61
C GLU A 51 35.79 47.58 -1.12
N ARG A 52 35.30 46.71 -0.21
CA ARG A 52 35.52 46.87 1.25
C ARG A 52 36.99 46.90 1.64
N ARG A 53 37.85 46.11 0.98
CA ARG A 53 39.30 46.15 1.21
C ARG A 53 39.95 47.46 0.77
N ARG A 54 39.29 48.22 -0.11
CA ARG A 54 39.78 49.53 -0.59
C ARG A 54 39.26 50.68 0.28
N ASP A 55 38.01 50.62 0.70
CA ASP A 55 37.35 51.63 1.53
C ASP A 55 36.43 50.96 2.56
N GLU A 56 37.00 50.61 3.71
CA GLU A 56 36.32 49.86 4.75
C GLU A 56 35.14 50.64 5.32
N ALA A 57 35.32 51.93 5.63
CA ALA A 57 34.31 52.76 6.26
C ALA A 57 33.04 52.91 5.40
N ARG A 58 33.19 52.98 4.07
CA ARG A 58 32.06 53.12 3.15
C ARG A 58 31.27 51.82 2.96
N PHE A 59 31.94 50.67 2.97
CA PHE A 59 31.33 49.39 2.57
C PHE A 59 31.12 48.38 3.71
N ASP A 60 31.54 48.68 4.94
CA ASP A 60 31.40 47.74 6.07
C ASP A 60 29.94 47.35 6.33
N ALA A 61 29.03 48.34 6.32
CA ALA A 61 27.60 48.11 6.52
C ALA A 61 26.96 47.29 5.38
N VAL A 62 27.36 47.56 4.13
CA VAL A 62 26.89 46.81 2.93
C VAL A 62 27.39 45.38 2.96
N TYR A 63 28.65 45.17 3.32
CA TYR A 63 29.24 43.85 3.46
C TYR A 63 28.55 43.04 4.56
N ALA A 64 28.31 43.64 5.73
CA ALA A 64 27.65 42.97 6.84
C ALA A 64 26.22 42.56 6.50
N GLU A 65 25.44 43.45 5.88
CA GLU A 65 24.05 43.18 5.48
C GLU A 65 23.97 42.13 4.37
N MET A 66 24.80 42.24 3.33
CA MET A 66 24.89 41.22 2.26
C MET A 66 25.27 39.85 2.84
N HIS A 67 26.26 39.79 3.74
CA HIS A 67 26.66 38.53 4.36
C HIS A 67 25.56 37.94 5.27
N ALA A 68 24.76 38.79 5.91
CA ALA A 68 23.58 38.36 6.65
C ALA A 68 22.49 37.80 5.72
N LEU A 69 22.19 38.49 4.62
CA LEU A 69 21.25 38.03 3.59
C LEU A 69 21.69 36.70 2.97
N CYS A 70 22.97 36.54 2.60
CA CYS A 70 23.49 35.26 2.10
C CYS A 70 23.28 34.13 3.10
N ARG A 71 23.56 34.38 4.38
CA ARG A 71 23.43 33.38 5.44
C ARG A 71 21.96 33.02 5.68
N SER A 72 21.08 34.01 5.76
CA SER A 72 19.62 33.86 5.89
C SER A 72 19.04 33.05 4.71
N TRP A 73 19.40 33.42 3.48
CA TRP A 73 18.98 32.74 2.25
C TRP A 73 19.38 31.26 2.19
N LEU A 74 20.65 30.98 2.51
CA LEU A 74 21.15 29.60 2.59
C LEU A 74 20.48 28.82 3.73
N MET A 75 20.10 29.49 4.82
CA MET A 75 19.46 28.87 5.97
C MET A 75 17.97 28.56 5.76
N GLY A 76 17.35 29.11 4.71
CA GLY A 76 16.00 28.76 4.29
C GLY A 76 15.18 29.95 3.83
N ASP A 77 15.52 31.15 4.28
CA ASP A 77 14.68 32.33 4.07
C ASP A 77 14.57 32.67 2.58
N ALA A 78 13.36 32.99 2.12
CA ALA A 78 13.12 33.39 0.73
C ALA A 78 13.67 34.79 0.45
N LEU A 79 14.49 34.92 -0.59
CA LEU A 79 14.89 36.23 -1.13
C LEU A 79 14.06 36.61 -2.37
N GLY A 80 13.46 35.61 -3.03
CA GLY A 80 12.51 35.78 -4.11
C GLY A 80 11.45 34.68 -4.11
N ARG A 81 10.52 34.73 -5.08
CA ARG A 81 9.43 33.74 -5.24
C ARG A 81 9.70 32.68 -6.32
N GLY A 82 10.92 32.56 -6.86
CA GLY A 82 11.25 31.73 -8.03
C GLY A 82 11.29 30.22 -7.77
N ALA A 83 10.86 29.39 -8.73
CA ALA A 83 11.02 27.93 -8.68
C ALA A 83 12.48 27.50 -8.89
N ASP A 84 13.29 28.33 -9.53
CA ASP A 84 14.73 28.11 -9.69
C ASP A 84 15.54 28.52 -8.46
N GLU A 85 14.92 29.09 -7.43
CA GLU A 85 15.56 29.54 -6.19
C GLU A 85 16.36 28.40 -5.53
N ALA A 86 15.83 27.17 -5.52
CA ALA A 86 16.53 26.01 -4.99
C ALA A 86 17.81 25.68 -5.79
N ALA A 87 17.74 25.74 -7.13
CA ALA A 87 18.87 25.48 -8.01
C ALA A 87 19.91 26.61 -7.95
N ARG A 88 19.46 27.88 -7.90
CA ARG A 88 20.30 29.06 -7.65
C ARG A 88 21.04 28.95 -6.32
N ARG A 89 20.32 28.61 -5.24
CA ARG A 89 20.90 28.37 -3.91
C ARG A 89 21.88 27.21 -3.94
N ALA A 90 21.57 26.09 -4.59
CA ALA A 90 22.48 24.94 -4.67
C ALA A 90 23.80 25.31 -5.35
N ARG A 91 23.73 25.96 -6.51
CA ARG A 91 24.92 26.44 -7.24
C ARG A 91 25.73 27.45 -6.43
N PHE A 92 25.06 28.39 -5.77
CA PHE A 92 25.73 29.36 -4.91
C PHE A 92 26.34 28.71 -3.66
N ALA A 93 25.62 27.78 -3.02
CA ALA A 93 26.01 27.14 -1.77
C ALA A 93 27.27 26.30 -1.92
N LEU A 94 27.40 25.52 -3.01
CA LEU A 94 28.60 24.73 -3.28
C LEU A 94 29.86 25.60 -3.36
N TRP A 95 29.76 26.79 -3.97
CA TRP A 95 30.87 27.73 -4.02
C TRP A 95 31.10 28.45 -2.69
N PHE A 96 30.04 29.03 -2.10
CA PHE A 96 30.14 29.84 -0.88
C PHE A 96 30.67 29.04 0.30
N CYS A 97 30.24 27.78 0.43
CA CYS A 97 30.70 26.89 1.50
C CYS A 97 32.12 26.35 1.26
N GLY A 98 32.62 26.39 0.03
CA GLY A 98 34.06 26.19 -0.24
C GLY A 98 34.95 27.27 0.39
N LEU A 99 34.43 28.49 0.55
CA LEU A 99 35.10 29.60 1.27
C LEU A 99 34.76 29.62 2.76
N HIS A 100 33.58 29.12 3.14
CA HIS A 100 33.09 29.04 4.51
C HIS A 100 32.73 27.60 4.89
N PRO A 101 33.73 26.74 5.19
CA PRO A 101 33.50 25.30 5.43
C PRO A 101 32.57 24.99 6.60
N ALA A 102 32.39 25.92 7.55
CA ALA A 102 31.46 25.78 8.67
C ALA A 102 29.99 25.62 8.23
N LEU A 103 29.64 25.98 7.00
CA LEU A 103 28.29 25.90 6.45
C LEU A 103 28.08 24.70 5.50
N ALA A 104 29.05 23.77 5.39
CA ALA A 104 28.95 22.66 4.43
C ALA A 104 27.69 21.78 4.63
N ARG A 105 27.24 21.57 5.87
CA ARG A 105 25.96 20.90 6.16
C ARG A 105 24.74 21.62 5.58
N VAL A 106 24.76 22.95 5.57
CA VAL A 106 23.68 23.75 4.98
C VAL A 106 23.67 23.59 3.46
N ALA A 107 24.85 23.63 2.83
CA ALA A 107 24.98 23.35 1.39
C ALA A 107 24.45 21.96 1.05
N ALA A 108 24.81 20.96 1.85
CA ALA A 108 24.36 19.59 1.68
C ALA A 108 22.83 19.50 1.69
N ARG A 109 22.17 20.13 2.66
CA ARG A 109 20.70 20.16 2.73
C ARG A 109 20.07 20.83 1.52
N ILE A 110 20.63 21.93 1.02
CA ILE A 110 20.09 22.64 -0.16
C ILE A 110 20.22 21.78 -1.42
N VAL A 111 21.39 21.20 -1.65
CA VAL A 111 21.65 20.38 -2.86
C VAL A 111 20.75 19.14 -2.87
N PHE A 112 20.53 18.52 -1.72
CA PHE A 112 19.66 17.35 -1.59
C PHE A 112 18.15 17.67 -1.59
N LYS A 113 17.75 18.94 -1.52
CA LYS A 113 16.36 19.35 -1.81
C LYS A 113 16.05 19.30 -3.31
N LEU A 114 17.05 19.28 -4.18
CA LEU A 114 16.83 19.10 -5.61
C LEU A 114 16.43 17.64 -5.90
N PRO A 115 15.57 17.40 -6.90
CA PRO A 115 15.20 16.04 -7.33
C PRO A 115 16.42 15.15 -7.65
N GLU A 116 16.28 13.84 -7.48
CA GLU A 116 17.31 12.89 -7.94
C GLU A 116 17.47 12.99 -9.46
N GLY A 117 18.71 12.99 -9.95
CA GLY A 117 19.02 13.20 -11.37
C GLY A 117 19.04 14.67 -11.81
N HIS A 118 18.64 15.63 -10.96
CA HIS A 118 18.74 17.04 -11.30
C HIS A 118 20.22 17.42 -11.55
N PRO A 119 20.57 18.11 -12.65
CA PRO A 119 21.96 18.35 -13.04
C PRO A 119 22.75 19.23 -12.06
N ASP A 120 22.06 20.02 -11.23
CA ASP A 120 22.69 20.82 -10.16
C ASP A 120 22.80 20.07 -8.81
N ARG A 121 22.37 18.80 -8.74
CA ARG A 121 22.51 17.95 -7.55
C ARG A 121 23.88 17.26 -7.51
N ASP A 122 24.94 18.05 -7.26
CA ASP A 122 26.32 17.55 -7.21
C ASP A 122 26.64 16.85 -5.87
N VAL A 123 26.24 15.57 -5.79
CA VAL A 123 26.47 14.71 -4.62
C VAL A 123 27.96 14.55 -4.27
N PRO A 124 28.88 14.30 -5.24
CA PRO A 124 30.31 14.24 -4.97
C PRO A 124 30.86 15.53 -4.33
N ALA A 125 30.51 16.71 -4.85
CA ALA A 125 30.98 17.97 -4.29
C ALA A 125 30.47 18.21 -2.86
N VAL A 126 29.22 17.84 -2.56
CA VAL A 126 28.67 17.90 -1.19
C VAL A 126 29.46 17.01 -0.24
N ARG A 127 29.75 15.77 -0.64
CA ARG A 127 30.55 14.84 0.17
C ARG A 127 31.94 15.41 0.45
N ASP A 128 32.61 15.94 -0.57
CA ASP A 128 33.95 16.51 -0.42
C ASP A 128 33.95 17.73 0.50
N LEU A 129 32.92 18.59 0.43
CA LEU A 129 32.75 19.73 1.35
C LEU A 129 32.58 19.28 2.81
N LEU A 130 31.73 18.26 3.07
CA LEU A 130 31.51 17.73 4.42
C LEU A 130 32.77 17.04 4.97
N VAL A 131 33.48 16.28 4.15
CA VAL A 131 34.76 15.66 4.53
C VAL A 131 35.81 16.74 4.84
N ARG A 132 35.88 17.80 4.03
CA ARG A 132 36.77 18.94 4.27
C ARG A 132 36.43 19.68 5.57
N GLN A 133 35.13 19.88 5.87
CA GLN A 133 34.68 20.46 7.13
C GLN A 133 35.13 19.60 8.32
N LEU A 134 34.95 18.28 8.24
CA LEU A 134 35.38 17.35 9.28
C LEU A 134 36.90 17.41 9.51
N GLN A 135 37.70 17.38 8.44
CA GLN A 135 39.17 17.48 8.52
C GLN A 135 39.62 18.77 9.21
N LEU A 136 39.09 19.92 8.77
CA LEU A 136 39.43 21.23 9.35
C LEU A 136 39.04 21.34 10.83
N ALA A 137 37.92 20.72 11.23
CA ALA A 137 37.48 20.70 12.61
C ALA A 137 38.39 19.81 13.49
N VAL A 138 38.85 18.67 12.95
CA VAL A 138 39.84 17.79 13.61
C VAL A 138 41.21 18.47 13.74
N GLU A 139 41.63 19.23 12.73
CA GLU A 139 42.85 20.04 12.75
C GLU A 139 42.77 21.27 13.69
N GLY A 140 41.59 21.54 14.29
CA GLY A 140 41.37 22.70 15.17
C GLY A 140 41.32 24.03 14.43
N ARG A 141 41.13 24.03 13.11
CA ARG A 141 41.06 25.25 12.27
C ARG A 141 39.68 25.88 12.22
N ILE A 142 38.65 25.11 12.57
CA ILE A 142 37.27 25.58 12.80
C ILE A 142 36.74 24.99 14.11
N ALA A 143 35.57 25.44 14.55
CA ALA A 143 34.97 24.98 15.80
C ALA A 143 34.77 23.46 15.82
N THR A 144 35.05 22.82 16.95
CA THR A 144 34.90 21.37 17.13
C THR A 144 33.45 20.89 16.92
N SER A 145 32.46 21.74 17.20
CA SER A 145 31.04 21.48 16.88
C SER A 145 30.80 21.26 15.39
N SER A 146 31.59 21.86 14.51
CA SER A 146 31.51 21.66 13.06
C SER A 146 31.89 20.24 12.63
N ALA A 147 32.66 19.48 13.44
CA ALA A 147 32.91 18.06 13.19
C ALA A 147 31.64 17.22 13.37
N LEU A 148 30.85 17.51 14.40
CA LEU A 148 29.58 16.84 14.68
C LEU A 148 28.55 17.15 13.59
N ASP A 149 28.49 18.40 13.11
CA ASP A 149 27.64 18.78 11.99
C ASP A 149 28.02 18.10 10.67
N ALA A 150 29.33 17.97 10.39
CA ALA A 150 29.82 17.27 9.22
C ALA A 150 29.48 15.77 9.26
N ILE A 151 29.69 15.12 10.41
CA ILE A 151 29.31 13.71 10.61
C ILE A 151 27.80 13.53 10.44
N ALA A 152 27.00 14.38 11.07
CA ALA A 152 25.55 14.34 10.93
C ALA A 152 25.10 14.48 9.48
N GLY A 153 25.72 15.37 8.70
CA GLY A 153 25.43 15.53 7.27
C GLY A 153 25.79 14.30 6.44
N LEU A 154 26.94 13.68 6.70
CA LEU A 154 27.38 12.46 6.00
C LEU A 154 26.46 11.27 6.27
N LEU A 155 25.99 11.12 7.51
CA LEU A 155 25.06 10.05 7.93
C LEU A 155 23.64 10.30 7.40
N GLN A 156 23.13 11.53 7.54
CA GLN A 156 21.76 11.88 7.15
C GLN A 156 21.50 11.69 5.65
N LEU A 157 22.53 11.88 4.83
CA LEU A 157 22.45 11.87 3.37
C LEU A 157 23.02 10.58 2.76
N ASP A 158 23.32 9.58 3.60
CA ASP A 158 23.87 8.28 3.20
C ASP A 158 25.10 8.39 2.26
N LEU A 159 25.99 9.35 2.55
CA LEU A 159 27.15 9.67 1.69
C LEU A 159 28.35 8.75 1.94
N VAL A 160 28.18 7.76 2.82
CA VAL A 160 29.22 6.86 3.31
C VAL A 160 28.63 5.47 3.50
N GLY A 161 29.38 4.41 3.14
CA GLY A 161 28.91 3.03 3.36
C GLY A 161 28.78 2.67 4.84
N ALA A 162 28.06 1.57 5.12
CA ALA A 162 27.70 1.10 6.47
C ALA A 162 28.89 1.04 7.45
N GLU A 163 30.02 0.46 7.05
CA GLU A 163 31.22 0.38 7.89
C GLU A 163 31.75 1.77 8.29
N ARG A 164 31.75 2.71 7.32
CA ARG A 164 32.21 4.09 7.56
C ARG A 164 31.21 4.86 8.41
N ALA A 165 29.91 4.59 8.28
CA ALA A 165 28.87 5.21 9.10
C ALA A 165 29.08 4.89 10.59
N GLN A 166 29.35 3.62 10.93
CA GLN A 166 29.65 3.20 12.32
C GLN A 166 30.90 3.90 12.87
N VAL A 167 31.97 3.98 12.07
CA VAL A 167 33.21 4.67 12.47
C VAL A 167 32.96 6.15 12.73
N LEU A 168 32.17 6.82 11.90
CA LEU A 168 31.82 8.22 12.09
C LEU A 168 30.96 8.43 13.34
N ILE A 169 30.00 7.54 13.62
CA ILE A 169 29.18 7.58 14.84
C ILE A 169 30.07 7.44 16.08
N ALA A 170 30.93 6.42 16.14
CA ALA A 170 31.89 6.24 17.24
C ALA A 170 32.87 7.42 17.40
N THR A 171 33.17 8.11 16.29
CA THR A 171 34.00 9.33 16.30
C THR A 171 33.23 10.52 16.89
N GLY A 172 31.98 10.72 16.49
CA GLY A 172 31.11 11.76 17.05
C GLY A 172 30.89 11.61 18.55
N GLU A 173 30.66 10.38 19.03
CA GLU A 173 30.56 10.12 20.47
C GLU A 173 31.83 10.46 21.26
N ARG A 174 33.02 10.16 20.70
CA ARG A 174 34.30 10.51 21.32
C ARG A 174 34.49 12.02 21.41
N ILE A 175 34.04 12.76 20.40
CA ILE A 175 34.08 14.23 20.40
C ILE A 175 33.18 14.79 21.51
N LEU A 176 31.97 14.24 21.64
CA LEU A 176 31.02 14.64 22.69
C LEU A 176 31.54 14.34 24.10
N ARG A 177 32.08 13.13 24.34
CA ARG A 177 32.61 12.69 25.64
C ARG A 177 33.78 13.54 26.14
N ARG A 178 34.62 14.08 25.25
CA ARG A 178 35.85 14.80 25.62
C ARG A 178 35.65 16.27 26.01
N ARG A 179 34.50 16.88 25.68
CA ARG A 179 34.38 18.35 25.67
C ARG A 179 33.11 18.88 26.36
N ASP A 180 32.29 18.00 26.95
CA ASP A 180 31.01 18.34 27.58
C ASP A 180 30.16 19.30 26.72
N LEU A 181 30.11 19.00 25.41
CA LEU A 181 29.32 19.76 24.44
C LEU A 181 27.85 19.33 24.55
N LEU A 182 27.26 19.48 25.74
CA LEU A 182 25.83 19.36 25.96
C LEU A 182 25.19 20.71 25.63
N GLY A 183 24.48 20.77 24.50
CA GLY A 183 23.77 21.97 24.07
C GLY A 183 22.39 21.60 23.51
N GLU A 184 21.49 22.58 23.48
CA GLU A 184 20.07 22.44 23.11
C GLU A 184 19.80 21.98 21.65
N ASN A 185 20.84 21.62 20.87
CA ASN A 185 20.75 21.23 19.46
C ASN A 185 21.84 20.21 19.08
N ASP A 186 21.90 19.06 19.76
CA ASP A 186 22.82 17.96 19.42
C ASP A 186 22.36 17.19 18.18
N ASN A 187 22.53 17.84 17.03
CA ASN A 187 22.11 17.32 15.73
C ASN A 187 22.84 16.03 15.30
N PHE A 188 23.94 15.66 15.94
CA PHE A 188 24.68 14.43 15.62
C PHE A 188 23.95 13.21 16.16
N ARG A 189 23.65 13.19 17.48
CA ARG A 189 22.94 12.07 18.12
C ARG A 189 21.54 11.87 17.51
N VAL A 190 20.89 12.99 17.21
CA VAL A 190 19.64 13.11 16.44
C VAL A 190 19.68 12.31 15.13
N ILE A 191 20.77 12.34 14.37
CA ILE A 191 20.89 11.59 13.12
C ILE A 191 21.42 10.17 13.34
N ALA A 192 22.31 9.97 14.31
CA ALA A 192 22.96 8.69 14.55
C ALA A 192 21.98 7.59 14.99
N VAL A 193 20.98 7.90 15.82
CA VAL A 193 20.03 6.90 16.36
C VAL A 193 19.22 6.20 15.25
N PRO A 194 18.51 6.91 14.34
CA PRO A 194 17.83 6.25 13.22
C PRO A 194 18.76 5.46 12.30
N THR A 195 19.97 5.96 12.06
CA THR A 195 20.96 5.26 11.22
C THR A 195 21.38 3.94 11.85
N LEU A 196 21.58 3.88 13.17
CA LEU A 196 21.88 2.63 13.87
C LEU A 196 20.72 1.63 13.80
N HIS A 197 19.47 2.07 13.97
CA HIS A 197 18.30 1.20 13.79
C HIS A 197 18.16 0.66 12.36
N GLN A 198 18.51 1.47 11.35
CA GLN A 198 18.51 1.02 9.96
C GLN A 198 19.62 0.00 9.69
N LEU A 199 20.81 0.22 10.22
CA LEU A 199 21.93 -0.73 10.11
C LEU A 199 21.63 -2.04 10.87
N ALA A 200 20.94 -1.95 12.02
CA ALA A 200 20.52 -3.12 12.78
C ALA A 200 19.54 -3.99 11.98
N ARG A 201 18.54 -3.38 11.33
CA ARG A 201 17.61 -4.09 10.45
C ARG A 201 18.33 -4.76 9.28
N ARG A 202 19.26 -4.06 8.62
CA ARG A 202 20.05 -4.67 7.52
C ARG A 202 20.92 -5.84 7.99
N ALA A 203 21.46 -5.78 9.20
CA ALA A 203 22.23 -6.89 9.78
C ALA A 203 21.31 -8.09 10.09
N GLU A 204 20.11 -7.83 10.62
CA GLU A 204 19.09 -8.84 10.88
C GLU A 204 18.57 -9.49 9.59
N ASP A 205 18.26 -8.69 8.57
CA ASP A 205 17.87 -9.17 7.23
C ASP A 205 19.00 -10.00 6.57
N GLY A 206 20.25 -9.72 6.93
CA GLY A 206 21.44 -10.46 6.49
C GLY A 206 21.82 -11.66 7.36
N GLY A 207 21.06 -11.97 8.42
CA GLY A 207 21.30 -13.10 9.33
C GLY A 207 22.39 -12.87 10.40
N ASP A 208 22.91 -11.65 10.55
CA ASP A 208 23.88 -11.27 11.58
C ASP A 208 23.17 -10.64 12.80
N THR A 209 22.53 -11.51 13.59
CA THR A 209 21.78 -11.13 14.80
C THR A 209 22.66 -10.50 15.88
N GLU A 210 23.92 -10.94 16.01
CA GLU A 210 24.87 -10.39 16.99
C GLU A 210 25.20 -8.92 16.69
N SER A 211 25.43 -8.57 15.43
CA SER A 211 25.63 -7.18 15.03
C SER A 211 24.35 -6.36 15.12
N ALA A 212 23.18 -6.93 14.80
CA ALA A 212 21.89 -6.26 14.93
C ALA A 212 21.62 -5.83 16.38
N ASP A 213 21.82 -6.72 17.34
CA ASP A 213 21.58 -6.43 18.76
C ASP A 213 22.58 -5.42 19.33
N ARG A 214 23.86 -5.51 18.93
CA ARG A 214 24.86 -4.49 19.27
C ARG A 214 24.45 -3.10 18.76
N LEU A 215 24.00 -3.00 17.52
CA LEU A 215 23.58 -1.73 16.91
C LEU A 215 22.32 -1.14 17.58
N ARG A 216 21.37 -1.98 18.00
CA ARG A 216 20.20 -1.55 18.81
C ARG A 216 20.63 -1.03 20.18
N ALA A 217 21.48 -1.78 20.87
CA ALA A 217 22.00 -1.35 22.16
C ALA A 217 22.79 -0.03 22.06
N ASP A 218 23.52 0.20 20.97
CA ASP A 218 24.20 1.47 20.71
C ASP A 218 23.20 2.62 20.50
N ALA A 219 22.11 2.37 19.79
CA ALA A 219 21.04 3.34 19.58
C ALA A 219 20.32 3.70 20.90
N ASP A 220 19.99 2.71 21.72
CA ASP A 220 19.34 2.91 23.02
C ASP A 220 20.21 3.76 23.96
N ARG A 221 21.52 3.47 24.04
CA ARG A 221 22.46 4.27 24.82
C ARG A 221 22.51 5.73 24.33
N LEU A 222 22.45 5.96 23.02
CA LEU A 222 22.40 7.32 22.48
C LEU A 222 21.08 8.03 22.85
N VAL A 223 19.95 7.32 22.84
CA VAL A 223 18.64 7.83 23.29
C VAL A 223 18.67 8.22 24.77
N GLU A 224 19.23 7.39 25.64
CA GLU A 224 19.39 7.72 27.07
C GLU A 224 20.23 8.98 27.30
N THR A 225 21.26 9.19 26.48
CA THR A 225 22.06 10.43 26.55
C THR A 225 21.32 11.65 26.01
N LEU A 226 20.41 11.47 25.04
CA LEU A 226 19.55 12.53 24.50
C LEU A 226 18.48 12.98 25.51
N ASP A 227 18.04 12.12 26.43
CA ASP A 227 17.05 12.48 27.46
C ASP A 227 17.53 13.59 28.41
N ARG A 228 18.85 13.79 28.48
CA ARG A 228 19.48 14.86 29.28
C ARG A 228 19.61 16.19 28.54
N VAL A 229 19.18 16.26 27.27
CA VAL A 229 19.30 17.45 26.41
C VAL A 229 17.90 17.96 26.02
N ALA A 230 17.62 19.25 26.26
CA ALA A 230 16.39 19.88 25.80
C ALA A 230 16.56 20.38 24.35
N SER A 231 15.88 19.78 23.35
CA SER A 231 16.01 20.17 21.94
C SER A 231 14.76 19.86 21.09
N PRO A 232 14.28 20.78 20.24
CA PRO A 232 13.23 20.48 19.26
C PRO A 232 13.60 19.37 18.25
N ALA A 233 14.90 19.15 18.01
CA ALA A 233 15.38 18.07 17.15
C ALA A 233 15.32 16.68 17.82
N ARG A 234 15.49 16.61 19.16
CA ARG A 234 15.23 15.39 19.97
C ARG A 234 13.79 14.93 19.78
N ASP A 235 12.87 15.89 19.79
CA ASP A 235 11.44 15.65 19.76
C ASP A 235 10.98 15.06 18.43
N MET A 236 11.62 15.48 17.33
CA MET A 236 11.41 14.96 15.97
C MET A 236 11.93 13.52 15.77
N ILE A 237 13.03 13.13 16.44
CA ILE A 237 13.54 11.75 16.38
C ILE A 237 12.84 10.82 17.35
N LEU A 238 12.44 11.28 18.54
CA LEU A 238 11.47 10.53 19.37
C LEU A 238 10.18 10.26 18.57
N LEU A 239 9.74 11.22 17.74
CA LEU A 239 8.59 11.05 16.85
C LEU A 239 8.81 10.00 15.75
N LYS A 240 10.04 9.88 15.22
CA LYS A 240 10.41 8.92 14.17
C LYS A 240 10.87 7.56 14.69
N SER A 241 11.37 7.49 15.93
CA SER A 241 11.84 6.26 16.58
C SER A 241 10.74 5.55 17.38
N MET A 242 9.64 6.24 17.70
CA MET A 242 8.44 5.63 18.28
C MET A 242 7.51 5.09 17.19
N THR A 243 7.81 3.90 16.68
CA THR A 243 6.79 3.03 16.07
C THR A 243 6.27 2.09 17.14
N GLY A 244 5.33 2.59 17.96
CA GLY A 244 4.63 1.82 18.99
C GLY A 244 3.27 2.48 19.31
N PRO A 245 2.18 1.71 19.47
CA PRO A 245 0.84 2.25 19.61
C PRO A 245 0.54 2.62 21.07
N GLY A 246 0.63 3.90 21.41
CA GLY A 246 0.02 4.44 22.64
C GLY A 246 0.88 5.44 23.41
N GLY A 247 0.55 6.73 23.29
CA GLY A 247 1.09 7.78 24.17
C GLY A 247 1.55 9.07 23.48
N VAL A 248 1.36 9.19 22.18
CA VAL A 248 2.06 10.16 21.33
C VAL A 248 1.33 11.52 21.20
N GLU A 249 0.01 11.56 21.29
CA GLU A 249 -0.81 12.65 20.74
C GLU A 249 -0.79 13.97 21.57
N ALA A 250 -0.72 13.92 22.91
CA ALA A 250 -0.74 15.13 23.74
C ALA A 250 0.60 15.90 23.75
N ARG A 251 1.74 15.19 23.65
CA ARG A 251 3.08 15.81 23.61
C ARG A 251 3.43 16.34 22.22
N GLN A 252 2.83 15.81 21.16
CA GLN A 252 3.04 16.28 19.78
C GLN A 252 2.50 17.69 19.51
N ALA A 253 1.34 18.05 20.08
CA ALA A 253 0.71 19.37 19.91
C ALA A 253 1.46 20.52 20.62
N GLU A 254 2.17 20.23 21.69
CA GLU A 254 3.02 21.22 22.39
C GLU A 254 4.37 21.40 21.69
N ARG A 255 4.89 20.33 21.08
CA ARG A 255 6.15 20.31 20.33
C ARG A 255 6.05 20.92 18.93
N GLY A 256 4.91 20.82 18.24
CA GLY A 256 4.66 21.47 16.94
C GLY A 256 4.75 23.00 17.02
N ARG A 257 4.25 23.59 18.11
CA ARG A 257 4.33 25.05 18.38
C ARG A 257 5.75 25.59 18.51
N LEU A 258 6.71 24.77 18.92
CA LEU A 258 8.11 25.16 19.10
C LEU A 258 8.93 25.11 17.80
N LEU A 259 8.39 24.54 16.71
CA LEU A 259 9.13 24.22 15.47
C LEU A 259 8.80 25.14 14.26
N ALA A 260 7.96 26.16 14.45
CA ALA A 260 7.33 26.95 13.39
C ALA A 260 8.23 27.93 12.59
N GLU A 261 9.55 27.98 12.84
CA GLU A 261 10.42 29.06 12.31
C GLU A 261 11.04 28.81 10.92
N ARG A 262 10.64 27.78 10.14
CA ARG A 262 11.17 27.57 8.77
C ARG A 262 10.11 27.03 7.80
N ASP A 263 9.96 27.66 6.63
CA ASP A 263 8.85 27.45 5.67
C ASP A 263 8.49 25.98 5.36
N ASP A 264 9.46 25.10 5.11
CA ASP A 264 9.18 23.67 4.81
C ASP A 264 8.86 22.84 6.06
N ILE A 265 9.47 23.18 7.20
CA ILE A 265 9.31 22.46 8.47
C ILE A 265 8.02 22.90 9.16
N GLY A 266 7.65 24.17 9.00
CA GLY A 266 6.43 24.77 9.55
C GLY A 266 5.16 24.16 8.97
N LEU A 267 5.13 23.85 7.67
CA LEU A 267 3.98 23.22 7.02
C LEU A 267 3.70 21.82 7.59
N TYR A 268 4.73 20.98 7.64
CA TYR A 268 4.64 19.63 8.19
C TYR A 268 4.27 19.65 9.69
N ALA A 269 4.91 20.55 10.47
CA ALA A 269 4.61 20.71 11.89
C ALA A 269 3.17 21.20 12.14
N SER A 270 2.69 22.16 11.34
CA SER A 270 1.31 22.68 11.44
C SER A 270 0.27 21.60 11.18
N ARG A 271 0.54 20.69 10.23
CA ARG A 271 -0.35 19.55 9.94
C ARG A 271 -0.42 18.54 11.09
N LEU A 272 0.73 18.19 11.68
CA LEU A 272 0.75 17.31 12.85
C LEU A 272 0.03 17.96 14.04
N GLU A 273 0.24 19.25 14.25
CA GLU A 273 -0.48 20.00 15.29
C GLU A 273 -1.99 20.06 15.01
N ALA A 274 -2.40 20.25 13.75
CA ALA A 274 -3.79 20.22 13.35
C ALA A 274 -4.46 18.87 13.67
N THR A 275 -3.83 17.75 13.35
CA THR A 275 -4.35 16.41 13.70
C THR A 275 -4.50 16.25 15.22
N ALA A 276 -3.48 16.64 16.00
CA ALA A 276 -3.56 16.52 17.45
C ALA A 276 -4.61 17.43 18.09
N ARG A 277 -4.80 18.66 17.56
CA ARG A 277 -5.89 19.56 17.98
C ARG A 277 -7.26 19.01 17.60
N TYR A 278 -7.38 18.39 16.43
CA TYR A 278 -8.60 17.72 15.99
C TYR A 278 -8.99 16.59 16.97
N ASP A 279 -8.05 15.73 17.34
CA ASP A 279 -8.29 14.62 18.28
C ASP A 279 -8.71 15.10 19.68
N GLN A 280 -8.34 16.33 20.05
CA GLN A 280 -8.77 16.99 21.29
C GLN A 280 -10.15 17.69 21.17
N GLY A 281 -10.81 17.61 20.01
CA GLY A 281 -12.07 18.30 19.74
C GLY A 281 -11.93 19.82 19.51
N ARG A 282 -10.70 20.32 19.29
CA ARG A 282 -10.39 21.75 19.15
C ARG A 282 -10.46 22.22 17.70
N TYR A 283 -11.59 21.97 17.04
CA TYR A 283 -11.75 22.12 15.59
C TYR A 283 -11.56 23.57 15.09
N ARG A 284 -12.03 24.58 15.83
CA ARG A 284 -11.82 25.99 15.44
C ARG A 284 -10.35 26.38 15.39
N GLU A 285 -9.56 25.85 16.31
CA GLU A 285 -8.13 26.12 16.35
C GLU A 285 -7.36 25.40 15.22
N VAL A 286 -7.90 24.30 14.70
CA VAL A 286 -7.40 23.67 13.47
C VAL A 286 -7.66 24.58 12.27
N ILE A 287 -8.88 25.13 12.18
CA ILE A 287 -9.28 26.04 11.11
C ILE A 287 -8.38 27.29 11.09
N GLU A 288 -8.18 27.93 12.24
CA GLU A 288 -7.31 29.11 12.38
C GLU A 288 -5.85 28.82 11.99
N LEU A 289 -5.35 27.61 12.32
CA LEU A 289 -3.98 27.19 12.03
C LEU A 289 -3.76 26.90 10.54
N MET A 290 -4.68 26.17 9.92
CA MET A 290 -4.46 25.60 8.57
C MET A 290 -4.93 26.52 7.44
N THR A 291 -5.96 27.34 7.65
CA THR A 291 -6.51 28.22 6.60
C THR A 291 -5.47 29.12 5.93
N PRO A 292 -4.53 29.78 6.66
CA PRO A 292 -3.52 30.61 6.04
C PRO A 292 -2.51 29.85 5.16
N LEU A 293 -2.39 28.53 5.32
CA LEU A 293 -1.43 27.69 4.60
C LEU A 293 -1.99 27.21 3.25
N VAL A 294 -3.31 27.23 3.06
CA VAL A 294 -3.99 26.72 1.86
C VAL A 294 -3.45 27.33 0.56
N PRO A 295 -3.30 28.67 0.41
CA PRO A 295 -2.80 29.25 -0.85
C PRO A 295 -1.38 28.78 -1.22
N THR A 296 -0.52 28.58 -0.22
CA THR A 296 0.86 28.10 -0.43
C THR A 296 0.86 26.64 -0.88
N LEU A 297 0.03 25.78 -0.27
CA LEU A 297 -0.13 24.38 -0.67
C LEU A 297 -0.63 24.26 -2.11
N GLU A 298 -1.61 25.08 -2.49
CA GLU A 298 -2.16 25.08 -3.84
C GLU A 298 -1.17 25.59 -4.88
N GLU A 299 -0.40 26.64 -4.56
CA GLU A 299 0.64 27.14 -5.45
C GLU A 299 1.69 26.06 -5.70
N ARG A 300 2.15 25.35 -4.66
CA ARG A 300 3.07 24.21 -4.79
C ARG A 300 2.50 23.13 -5.69
N TYR A 301 1.26 22.71 -5.43
CA TYR A 301 0.65 21.63 -6.18
C TYR A 301 0.45 21.97 -7.67
N LEU A 302 -0.06 23.16 -7.96
CA LEU A 302 -0.34 23.60 -9.33
C LEU A 302 0.91 23.99 -10.13
N THR A 303 2.05 24.24 -9.46
CA THR A 303 3.33 24.53 -10.12
C THR A 303 4.24 23.32 -10.29
N ALA A 304 3.95 22.21 -9.60
CA ALA A 304 4.66 20.96 -9.77
C ALA A 304 4.46 20.42 -11.20
N LEU A 305 5.55 20.15 -11.91
CA LEU A 305 5.56 19.60 -13.27
C LEU A 305 6.14 18.18 -13.36
N GLU A 306 6.97 17.80 -12.39
CA GLU A 306 7.62 16.49 -12.33
C GLU A 306 6.73 15.49 -11.56
N ASN A 307 6.57 14.26 -12.03
CA ASN A 307 5.67 13.25 -11.43
C ASN A 307 5.79 13.15 -9.91
N ARG A 308 7.01 12.94 -9.40
CA ARG A 308 7.27 12.82 -7.96
C ARG A 308 6.89 14.08 -7.18
N THR A 309 7.18 15.25 -7.74
CA THR A 309 6.84 16.53 -7.10
C THR A 309 5.32 16.76 -7.11
N ILE A 310 4.62 16.31 -8.16
CA ILE A 310 3.15 16.35 -8.25
C ILE A 310 2.54 15.47 -7.15
N GLU A 311 3.03 14.25 -7.00
CA GLU A 311 2.57 13.31 -5.96
C GLU A 311 2.80 13.84 -4.55
N ASP A 312 4.01 14.30 -4.25
CA ASP A 312 4.39 14.80 -2.93
C ASP A 312 3.54 16.03 -2.56
N SER A 313 3.50 17.04 -3.44
CA SER A 313 2.76 18.27 -3.16
C SER A 313 1.23 18.09 -3.18
N GLY A 314 0.72 17.18 -4.00
CA GLY A 314 -0.71 16.88 -4.04
C GLY A 314 -1.19 16.06 -2.85
N ARG A 315 -0.35 15.15 -2.34
CA ARG A 315 -0.57 14.48 -1.05
C ARG A 315 -0.64 15.48 0.09
N GLU A 316 0.35 16.38 0.17
CA GLU A 316 0.39 17.41 1.20
C GLU A 316 -0.88 18.29 1.18
N LEU A 317 -1.31 18.70 -0.02
CA LEU A 317 -2.54 19.46 -0.20
C LEU A 317 -3.78 18.66 0.23
N SER A 318 -3.92 17.44 -0.27
CA SER A 318 -5.11 16.60 -0.04
C SER A 318 -5.32 16.30 1.44
N GLU A 319 -4.29 15.82 2.14
CA GLU A 319 -4.38 15.50 3.56
C GLU A 319 -4.71 16.75 4.41
N SER A 320 -4.12 17.90 4.05
CA SER A 320 -4.35 19.17 4.74
C SER A 320 -5.78 19.68 4.54
N LEU A 321 -6.27 19.65 3.30
CA LEU A 321 -7.62 20.10 2.96
C LEU A 321 -8.70 19.17 3.51
N SER A 322 -8.47 17.85 3.51
CA SER A 322 -9.41 16.88 4.11
C SER A 322 -9.50 17.05 5.63
N CYS A 323 -8.39 17.25 6.33
CA CYS A 323 -8.40 17.55 7.77
C CYS A 323 -9.15 18.87 8.07
N LEU A 324 -8.92 19.90 7.26
CA LEU A 324 -9.62 21.18 7.37
C LEU A 324 -11.12 21.03 7.08
N ALA A 325 -11.50 20.26 6.05
CA ALA A 325 -12.88 19.97 5.70
C ALA A 325 -13.63 19.26 6.83
N LEU A 326 -13.04 18.22 7.44
CA LEU A 326 -13.62 17.55 8.60
C LEU A 326 -13.76 18.52 9.78
N SER A 327 -12.80 19.42 10.00
CA SER A 327 -12.88 20.43 11.07
C SER A 327 -14.04 21.41 10.85
N HIS A 328 -14.24 21.89 9.62
CA HIS A 328 -15.39 22.72 9.26
C HIS A 328 -16.72 21.98 9.44
N ALA A 329 -16.78 20.70 9.04
CA ALA A 329 -17.97 19.87 9.24
C ALA A 329 -18.33 19.72 10.73
N GLN A 330 -17.33 19.50 11.60
CA GLN A 330 -17.53 19.37 13.05
C GLN A 330 -18.06 20.65 13.71
N VAL A 331 -17.77 21.83 13.15
CA VAL A 331 -18.34 23.11 13.63
C VAL A 331 -19.62 23.52 12.90
N GLY A 332 -20.13 22.67 12.01
CA GLY A 332 -21.38 22.88 11.27
C GLY A 332 -21.26 23.73 9.99
N GLU A 333 -20.04 24.06 9.57
CA GLU A 333 -19.74 24.87 8.37
C GLU A 333 -19.67 23.99 7.12
N TRP A 334 -20.79 23.31 6.81
CA TRP A 334 -20.84 22.27 5.77
C TRP A 334 -20.56 22.75 4.35
N ASP A 335 -20.97 23.96 3.98
CA ASP A 335 -20.68 24.51 2.64
C ASP A 335 -19.16 24.60 2.41
N GLU A 336 -18.42 25.08 3.41
CA GLU A 336 -16.96 25.19 3.35
C GLU A 336 -16.30 23.81 3.41
N ALA A 337 -16.83 22.91 4.25
CA ALA A 337 -16.33 21.53 4.35
C ALA A 337 -16.37 20.81 3.00
N LEU A 338 -17.52 20.81 2.31
CA LEU A 338 -17.65 20.17 1.00
C LEU A 338 -16.85 20.90 -0.08
N ARG A 339 -16.76 22.22 -0.01
CA ARG A 339 -15.94 23.03 -0.93
C ARG A 339 -14.46 22.67 -0.85
N LEU A 340 -13.91 22.53 0.35
CA LEU A 340 -12.52 22.15 0.57
C LEU A 340 -12.25 20.71 0.17
N LEU A 341 -13.19 19.80 0.46
CA LEU A 341 -13.08 18.39 0.10
C LEU A 341 -13.10 18.20 -1.42
N ASP A 342 -14.00 18.89 -2.15
CA ASP A 342 -13.99 18.91 -3.61
C ASP A 342 -12.72 19.57 -4.18
N ARG A 343 -12.21 20.60 -3.51
CA ARG A 343 -10.97 21.29 -3.89
C ARG A 343 -9.76 20.39 -3.78
N ALA A 344 -9.65 19.59 -2.71
CA ALA A 344 -8.61 18.56 -2.57
C ALA A 344 -8.60 17.57 -3.73
N LYS A 345 -9.79 17.21 -4.24
CA LYS A 345 -10.00 16.16 -5.24
C LYS A 345 -9.90 16.62 -6.70
N SER A 346 -10.10 17.90 -7.01
CA SER A 346 -10.31 18.33 -8.40
C SER A 346 -9.53 19.57 -8.83
N LEU A 347 -8.65 20.10 -7.97
CA LEU A 347 -7.98 21.37 -8.22
C LEU A 347 -7.14 21.36 -9.50
N ARG A 348 -6.31 20.34 -9.72
CA ARG A 348 -5.39 20.30 -10.86
C ARG A 348 -6.12 19.97 -12.15
N MET A 349 -7.07 19.04 -12.12
CA MET A 349 -7.92 18.70 -13.26
C MET A 349 -8.70 19.91 -13.76
N ARG A 350 -9.26 20.71 -12.84
CA ARG A 350 -9.91 21.97 -13.21
C ARG A 350 -8.92 22.98 -13.77
N TYR A 351 -7.75 23.10 -13.15
CA TYR A 351 -6.70 23.98 -13.64
C TYR A 351 -6.27 23.62 -15.07
N GLU A 352 -6.00 22.35 -15.35
CA GLU A 352 -5.68 21.83 -16.69
C GLU A 352 -6.83 22.06 -17.70
N THR A 353 -8.07 21.89 -17.25
CA THR A 353 -9.25 22.17 -18.08
C THR A 353 -9.33 23.65 -18.43
N VAL A 354 -9.13 24.54 -17.45
CA VAL A 354 -9.11 26.00 -17.65
C VAL A 354 -7.98 26.38 -18.60
N LEU A 355 -6.77 25.81 -18.43
CA LEU A 355 -5.65 26.04 -19.34
C LEU A 355 -6.01 25.71 -20.78
N ARG A 356 -6.67 24.57 -21.03
CA ARG A 356 -6.97 24.14 -22.41
C ARG A 356 -8.08 24.93 -23.08
N GLN A 357 -8.98 25.53 -22.29
CA GLN A 357 -10.14 26.28 -22.79
C GLN A 357 -9.89 27.79 -22.94
N GLN A 358 -8.95 28.36 -22.17
CA GLN A 358 -8.67 29.79 -22.23
C GLN A 358 -7.77 30.16 -23.42
N PRO A 359 -8.16 31.11 -24.28
CA PRO A 359 -7.28 31.60 -25.34
C PRO A 359 -6.01 32.27 -24.77
N GLY A 360 -4.85 31.97 -25.35
CA GLY A 360 -3.56 32.59 -24.96
C GLY A 360 -2.72 31.79 -23.96
N THR A 361 -3.15 30.58 -23.60
CA THR A 361 -2.44 29.66 -22.70
C THR A 361 -1.54 28.65 -23.44
N ASP A 362 -1.48 28.69 -24.76
CA ASP A 362 -0.70 27.75 -25.59
C ASP A 362 0.74 27.65 -25.14
N ARG A 363 1.33 28.80 -24.75
CA ARG A 363 2.70 28.86 -24.26
C ARG A 363 2.91 28.08 -22.95
N ILE A 364 1.92 28.05 -22.07
CA ILE A 364 1.97 27.31 -20.80
C ILE A 364 1.95 25.81 -21.08
N LEU A 365 1.07 25.38 -22.00
CA LEU A 365 1.00 23.98 -22.44
C LEU A 365 2.28 23.52 -23.16
N GLU A 366 2.87 24.38 -23.99
CA GLU A 366 4.16 24.10 -24.64
C GLU A 366 5.32 23.95 -23.65
N LEU A 367 5.34 24.78 -22.60
CA LEU A 367 6.35 24.70 -21.53
C LEU A 367 6.20 23.41 -20.72
N GLN A 368 4.96 23.05 -20.34
CA GLN A 368 4.65 21.79 -19.67
C GLN A 368 5.06 20.58 -20.53
N ALA A 369 4.72 20.58 -21.81
CA ALA A 369 5.14 19.53 -22.75
C ALA A 369 6.66 19.49 -22.93
N SER A 370 7.36 20.62 -22.86
CA SER A 370 8.83 20.67 -22.95
C SER A 370 9.52 20.17 -21.69
N VAL A 371 8.94 20.38 -20.50
CA VAL A 371 9.47 19.84 -19.23
C VAL A 371 9.25 18.33 -19.19
N MET A 372 8.04 17.85 -19.46
CA MET A 372 7.76 16.41 -19.57
C MET A 372 8.61 15.75 -20.66
N GLY A 373 8.78 16.42 -21.80
CA GLY A 373 9.66 15.97 -22.87
C GLY A 373 11.14 15.93 -22.48
N LEU A 374 11.62 16.77 -21.55
CA LEU A 374 13.01 16.70 -21.10
C LEU A 374 13.27 15.55 -20.12
N GLU A 375 12.34 15.28 -19.20
CA GLU A 375 12.38 14.09 -18.34
C GLU A 375 12.43 12.83 -19.21
N ARG A 376 11.58 12.88 -20.23
CA ARG A 376 11.60 12.27 -21.56
C ARG A 376 12.87 11.93 -22.32
N GLY A 377 14.01 12.55 -22.00
CA GLY A 377 15.19 12.59 -22.88
C GLY A 377 14.97 13.26 -24.26
N ILE A 378 13.78 13.82 -24.52
CA ILE A 378 13.42 14.50 -25.76
C ILE A 378 13.90 15.96 -25.65
N PRO A 379 14.61 16.50 -26.65
CA PRO A 379 15.00 17.90 -26.64
C PRO A 379 13.77 18.82 -26.52
N PRO A 380 13.85 19.91 -25.75
CA PRO A 380 12.69 20.74 -25.47
C PRO A 380 12.25 21.47 -26.73
N ARG A 381 10.94 21.51 -26.97
CA ARG A 381 10.35 22.25 -28.10
C ARG A 381 10.50 23.76 -27.92
N VAL A 382 10.57 24.19 -26.67
CA VAL A 382 10.73 25.59 -26.27
C VAL A 382 12.15 25.85 -25.76
N VAL A 383 12.82 26.86 -26.34
CA VAL A 383 14.06 27.40 -25.78
C VAL A 383 13.73 28.62 -24.94
N VAL A 384 14.14 28.60 -23.67
CA VAL A 384 14.06 29.75 -22.76
C VAL A 384 15.44 30.38 -22.71
N GLU A 385 15.61 31.49 -23.43
CA GLU A 385 16.84 32.28 -23.39
C GLU A 385 16.90 33.15 -22.14
N VAL A 386 18.07 33.16 -21.48
CA VAL A 386 18.36 34.06 -20.35
C VAL A 386 19.50 34.96 -20.78
N ASP A 387 19.31 36.28 -20.64
CA ASP A 387 20.37 37.24 -20.90
C ASP A 387 21.47 37.09 -19.83
N ALA A 388 22.56 36.42 -20.20
CA ALA A 388 23.69 36.14 -19.32
C ALA A 388 24.37 37.40 -18.76
N THR A 389 24.13 38.58 -19.36
CA THR A 389 24.63 39.87 -18.85
C THR A 389 23.77 40.42 -17.71
N ARG A 390 22.49 40.06 -17.68
CA ARG A 390 21.52 40.51 -16.65
C ARG A 390 21.36 39.51 -15.53
N ASP A 391 21.43 38.23 -15.86
CA ASP A 391 21.26 37.12 -14.93
C ASP A 391 22.26 35.98 -15.22
N PRO A 392 23.55 36.19 -14.91
CA PRO A 392 24.58 35.17 -15.12
C PRO A 392 24.37 33.90 -14.31
N VAL A 393 23.67 33.96 -13.17
CA VAL A 393 23.33 32.77 -12.39
C VAL A 393 22.26 31.95 -13.14
N GLY A 394 21.20 32.61 -13.60
CA GLY A 394 20.11 32.00 -14.37
C GLY A 394 20.57 31.40 -15.71
N ALA A 395 21.50 32.06 -16.39
CA ALA A 395 22.09 31.54 -17.64
C ALA A 395 22.87 30.23 -17.43
N ARG A 396 23.38 29.99 -16.21
CA ARG A 396 24.10 28.76 -15.86
C ARG A 396 23.19 27.65 -15.36
N LEU A 397 21.93 27.93 -15.03
CA LEU A 397 20.96 26.92 -14.62
C LEU A 397 20.70 25.89 -15.72
N SER A 398 20.18 24.73 -15.30
CA SER A 398 19.76 23.69 -16.23
C SER A 398 18.63 24.17 -17.16
N VAL A 399 18.53 23.55 -18.33
CA VAL A 399 17.44 23.82 -19.28
C VAL A 399 16.07 23.56 -18.64
N GLN A 400 15.96 22.48 -17.85
CA GLN A 400 14.75 22.10 -17.11
C GLN A 400 14.35 23.19 -16.10
N SER A 401 15.29 23.66 -15.27
CA SER A 401 15.02 24.71 -14.27
C SER A 401 14.52 26.01 -14.91
N ARG A 402 15.09 26.39 -16.06
CA ARG A 402 14.64 27.56 -16.83
C ARG A 402 13.23 27.40 -17.39
N LEU A 403 12.88 26.21 -17.86
CA LEU A 403 11.52 25.91 -18.37
C LEU A 403 10.48 25.92 -17.26
N ILE A 404 10.79 25.33 -16.10
CA ILE A 404 9.90 25.34 -14.92
C ILE A 404 9.66 26.79 -14.44
N GLU A 405 10.70 27.62 -14.38
CA GLU A 405 10.53 29.03 -13.99
C GLU A 405 9.74 29.83 -15.03
N ALA A 406 9.98 29.61 -16.33
CA ALA A 406 9.17 30.22 -17.38
C ALA A 406 7.69 29.80 -17.28
N TYR A 407 7.41 28.53 -16.97
CA TYR A 407 6.05 28.03 -16.76
C TYR A 407 5.38 28.73 -15.58
N ARG A 408 6.07 28.84 -14.44
CA ARG A 408 5.55 29.50 -13.23
C ARG A 408 5.21 30.98 -13.46
N GLN A 409 6.09 31.72 -14.14
CA GLN A 409 5.88 33.13 -14.46
C GLN A 409 4.65 33.35 -15.34
N GLN A 410 4.48 32.52 -16.36
CA GLN A 410 3.31 32.56 -17.25
C GLN A 410 2.04 32.14 -16.51
N ARG A 411 2.11 31.12 -15.64
CA ARG A 411 0.99 30.70 -14.79
C ARG A 411 0.49 31.82 -13.88
N ALA A 412 1.38 32.61 -13.28
CA ALA A 412 0.99 33.69 -12.37
C ALA A 412 0.12 34.77 -13.05
N ALA A 413 0.17 34.86 -14.38
CA ALA A 413 -0.71 35.73 -15.16
C ALA A 413 -2.14 35.19 -15.33
N LEU A 414 -2.39 33.92 -15.00
CA LEU A 414 -3.72 33.32 -14.99
C LEU A 414 -4.44 33.69 -13.70
N GLY A 415 -5.60 34.32 -13.81
CA GLY A 415 -6.45 34.60 -12.65
C GLY A 415 -6.98 33.32 -11.99
N SER A 416 -7.37 33.41 -10.72
CA SER A 416 -7.98 32.30 -9.96
C SER A 416 -9.38 31.89 -10.42
N GLY A 417 -9.93 32.54 -11.45
CA GLY A 417 -11.29 32.31 -11.94
C GLY A 417 -11.46 30.90 -12.49
N GLY A 418 -12.35 30.11 -11.87
CA GLY A 418 -12.67 28.74 -12.26
C GLY A 418 -12.01 27.64 -11.42
N LEU A 419 -11.18 28.00 -10.43
CA LEU A 419 -10.53 27.04 -9.51
C LEU A 419 -11.23 26.89 -8.15
N ASP A 420 -12.29 27.65 -7.91
CA ASP A 420 -13.06 27.59 -6.67
C ASP A 420 -13.85 26.30 -6.55
N GLY A 421 -13.73 25.62 -5.41
CA GLY A 421 -14.48 24.38 -5.11
C GLY A 421 -15.99 24.57 -5.23
N VAL A 422 -16.69 23.47 -5.46
CA VAL A 422 -18.15 23.46 -5.59
C VAL A 422 -18.83 23.66 -4.24
N ARG A 423 -19.86 24.51 -4.19
CA ARG A 423 -20.71 24.70 -2.99
C ARG A 423 -21.87 23.73 -2.95
N VAL A 424 -22.49 23.57 -1.78
CA VAL A 424 -23.68 22.73 -1.57
C VAL A 424 -24.78 23.09 -2.56
N ARG A 425 -25.10 24.38 -2.73
CA ARG A 425 -26.12 24.83 -3.70
C ARG A 425 -25.81 24.47 -5.15
N ASP A 426 -24.52 24.45 -5.50
CA ASP A 426 -24.08 24.17 -6.87
C ASP A 426 -24.26 22.66 -7.15
N MET A 427 -24.01 21.82 -6.13
CA MET A 427 -24.32 20.39 -6.14
C MET A 427 -25.83 20.13 -6.21
N ALA A 428 -26.61 20.79 -5.34
CA ALA A 428 -28.06 20.65 -5.28
C ALA A 428 -28.74 21.02 -6.60
N ALA A 429 -28.30 22.12 -7.22
CA ALA A 429 -28.80 22.56 -8.53
C ALA A 429 -28.49 21.60 -9.69
N ALA A 430 -27.54 20.68 -9.51
CA ALA A 430 -27.22 19.65 -10.49
C ALA A 430 -28.04 18.35 -10.31
N LEU A 431 -28.89 18.27 -9.27
CA LEU A 431 -29.70 17.09 -8.93
C LEU A 431 -31.17 17.29 -9.31
N ASP A 432 -31.79 16.21 -9.79
CA ASP A 432 -33.25 16.11 -9.97
C ASP A 432 -33.96 15.80 -8.63
N ALA A 433 -35.30 15.92 -8.60
CA ALA A 433 -36.10 15.74 -7.38
C ALA A 433 -35.98 14.34 -6.73
N ASP A 434 -35.74 13.30 -7.54
CA ASP A 434 -35.55 11.90 -7.15
C ASP A 434 -34.06 11.50 -7.00
N GLN A 435 -33.15 12.49 -6.99
CA GLN A 435 -31.71 12.31 -6.85
C GLN A 435 -31.16 12.84 -5.52
N ALA A 436 -30.11 12.19 -5.03
CA ALA A 436 -29.25 12.71 -3.98
C ALA A 436 -27.77 12.49 -4.30
N ALA A 437 -26.89 13.34 -3.77
CA ALA A 437 -25.44 13.18 -3.85
C ALA A 437 -24.86 12.78 -2.48
N LEU A 438 -24.23 11.61 -2.40
CA LEU A 438 -23.46 11.12 -1.27
C LEU A 438 -21.99 11.51 -1.43
N VAL A 439 -21.51 12.42 -0.59
CA VAL A 439 -20.10 12.84 -0.53
C VAL A 439 -19.42 12.17 0.64
N LEU A 440 -18.31 11.48 0.37
CA LEU A 440 -17.55 10.72 1.35
C LEU A 440 -16.11 11.22 1.41
N GLY A 441 -15.68 11.72 2.56
CA GLY A 441 -14.33 12.26 2.80
C GLY A 441 -13.54 11.43 3.80
N GLU A 442 -12.40 10.86 3.42
CA GLU A 442 -11.54 10.10 4.34
C GLU A 442 -10.30 10.90 4.72
N SER A 443 -9.96 10.93 6.01
CA SER A 443 -8.66 11.42 6.48
C SER A 443 -8.21 10.69 7.74
N GLY A 444 -6.97 10.92 8.16
CA GLY A 444 -6.48 10.42 9.46
C GLY A 444 -7.36 10.82 10.67
N ALA A 445 -8.13 11.91 10.52
CA ALA A 445 -9.03 12.44 11.54
C ALA A 445 -10.42 11.74 11.58
N GLY A 446 -10.82 10.98 10.55
CA GLY A 446 -12.11 10.28 10.53
C GLY A 446 -12.70 10.13 9.13
N LEU A 447 -14.01 9.84 9.07
CA LEU A 447 -14.76 9.68 7.82
C LEU A 447 -15.94 10.66 7.78
N LEU A 448 -15.87 11.66 6.91
CA LEU A 448 -16.96 12.57 6.60
C LEU A 448 -17.97 11.87 5.67
N VAL A 449 -19.25 11.93 6.01
CA VAL A 449 -20.37 11.44 5.21
C VAL A 449 -21.41 12.54 5.09
N ALA A 450 -21.70 13.00 3.88
CA ALA A 450 -22.70 14.03 3.61
C ALA A 450 -23.64 13.63 2.48
N LEU A 451 -24.93 13.89 2.65
CA LEU A 451 -25.98 13.60 1.68
C LEU A 451 -26.66 14.91 1.29
N VAL A 452 -26.42 15.35 0.06
CA VAL A 452 -26.97 16.57 -0.54
C VAL A 452 -28.21 16.22 -1.36
N ALA A 453 -29.32 16.90 -1.09
CA ALA A 453 -30.55 16.83 -1.87
C ALA A 453 -30.65 18.02 -2.84
N TRP A 454 -31.54 17.92 -3.83
CA TRP A 454 -31.75 18.94 -4.87
C TRP A 454 -32.21 20.31 -4.33
N ASP A 455 -32.79 20.36 -3.13
CA ASP A 455 -33.34 21.56 -2.49
C ASP A 455 -32.41 22.19 -1.43
N ASP A 456 -31.20 21.66 -1.26
CA ASP A 456 -30.23 22.17 -0.29
C ASP A 456 -29.55 23.48 -0.76
N VAL A 457 -29.25 24.37 0.19
CA VAL A 457 -28.67 25.70 -0.11
C VAL A 457 -27.31 25.92 0.55
N ALA A 458 -27.19 25.70 1.85
CA ALA A 458 -25.96 26.00 2.62
C ALA A 458 -25.47 24.85 3.49
N ALA A 459 -26.26 23.80 3.64
CA ALA A 459 -25.91 22.59 4.38
C ALA A 459 -26.58 21.39 3.68
N PRO A 460 -25.94 20.21 3.71
CA PRO A 460 -26.54 18.99 3.19
C PRO A 460 -27.79 18.61 3.99
N TRP A 461 -28.70 17.90 3.35
CA TRP A 461 -29.87 17.27 3.97
C TRP A 461 -29.47 16.45 5.20
N ALA A 462 -28.40 15.66 5.09
CA ALA A 462 -27.80 14.95 6.20
C ALA A 462 -26.27 15.02 6.14
N GLY A 463 -25.60 15.13 7.28
CA GLY A 463 -24.14 15.14 7.34
C GLY A 463 -23.63 14.71 8.70
N SER A 464 -22.58 13.88 8.72
CA SER A 464 -21.91 13.44 9.94
C SER A 464 -20.42 13.21 9.68
N VAL A 465 -19.62 13.30 10.74
CA VAL A 465 -18.22 12.88 10.73
C VAL A 465 -18.09 11.68 11.65
N LEU A 466 -17.92 10.50 11.06
CA LEU A 466 -17.81 9.24 11.79
C LEU A 466 -16.44 9.14 12.50
N PRO A 467 -16.39 8.46 13.67
CA PRO A 467 -15.17 8.32 14.45
C PRO A 467 -14.03 7.65 13.68
N ARG A 468 -12.80 7.91 14.12
CA ARG A 468 -11.57 7.28 13.59
C ARG A 468 -11.63 5.74 13.58
N ALA A 469 -12.34 5.13 14.53
CA ALA A 469 -12.55 3.68 14.58
C ALA A 469 -13.33 3.13 13.37
N ALA A 470 -14.34 3.86 12.88
CA ALA A 470 -15.09 3.46 11.67
C ALA A 470 -14.17 3.49 10.44
N ARG A 471 -13.37 4.55 10.32
CA ARG A 471 -12.32 4.68 9.29
C ARG A 471 -11.28 3.57 9.40
N GLN A 472 -10.80 3.23 10.60
CA GLN A 472 -9.84 2.14 10.82
C GLN A 472 -10.41 0.77 10.42
N ARG A 473 -11.68 0.48 10.73
CA ARG A 473 -12.34 -0.77 10.29
C ARG A 473 -12.41 -0.85 8.76
N LEU A 474 -12.87 0.22 8.11
CA LEU A 474 -12.99 0.28 6.65
C LEU A 474 -11.62 0.12 5.98
N VAL A 475 -10.65 0.96 6.36
CA VAL A 475 -9.30 0.93 5.79
C VAL A 475 -8.63 -0.40 6.09
N GLY A 476 -8.77 -0.94 7.31
CA GLY A 476 -8.15 -2.20 7.72
C GLY A 476 -8.62 -3.40 6.90
N VAL A 477 -9.89 -3.45 6.49
CA VAL A 477 -10.40 -4.54 5.63
C VAL A 477 -9.96 -4.35 4.18
N ALA A 478 -9.73 -3.10 3.77
CA ALA A 478 -9.30 -2.76 2.43
C ALA A 478 -7.80 -3.02 2.20
N VAL A 479 -6.93 -2.67 3.16
CA VAL A 479 -5.45 -2.66 3.00
C VAL A 479 -4.69 -3.78 3.73
N ASN A 480 -5.36 -4.71 4.43
CA ASN A 480 -4.67 -5.85 5.03
C ASN A 480 -4.10 -6.81 3.95
N PRO A 481 -3.16 -7.73 4.28
CA PRO A 481 -2.54 -8.62 3.30
C PRO A 481 -3.51 -9.48 2.47
N GLU A 482 -4.72 -9.77 2.98
CA GLU A 482 -5.80 -10.48 2.27
C GLU A 482 -6.93 -9.53 1.82
N GLY A 483 -6.65 -8.23 1.79
CA GLY A 483 -7.62 -7.17 1.59
C GLY A 483 -7.85 -6.90 0.11
N TRP A 484 -9.03 -6.35 -0.20
CA TRP A 484 -9.41 -6.07 -1.60
C TRP A 484 -8.41 -5.15 -2.31
N LEU A 485 -7.86 -4.15 -1.63
CA LEU A 485 -6.93 -3.23 -2.28
C LEU A 485 -5.58 -3.90 -2.55
N VAL A 486 -5.14 -4.83 -1.69
CA VAL A 486 -3.96 -5.67 -1.99
C VAL A 486 -4.25 -6.55 -3.18
N ALA A 487 -5.44 -7.16 -3.25
CA ALA A 487 -5.86 -7.95 -4.41
C ALA A 487 -5.93 -7.12 -5.71
N LEU A 488 -6.28 -5.83 -5.64
CA LEU A 488 -6.24 -4.92 -6.78
C LEU A 488 -4.81 -4.57 -7.21
N ALA A 489 -3.93 -4.33 -6.24
CA ALA A 489 -2.57 -3.90 -6.50
C ALA A 489 -1.67 -5.04 -6.99
N ASP A 490 -1.84 -6.25 -6.44
CA ASP A 490 -1.07 -7.45 -6.75
C ASP A 490 -1.94 -8.70 -6.51
N PRO A 491 -2.81 -9.07 -7.47
CA PRO A 491 -3.78 -10.17 -7.30
C PRO A 491 -3.17 -11.50 -6.81
N PRO A 492 -1.98 -11.92 -7.29
CA PRO A 492 -1.31 -13.13 -6.79
C PRO A 492 -1.00 -13.16 -5.30
N LEU A 493 -0.93 -12.01 -4.61
CA LEU A 493 -0.74 -11.96 -3.15
C LEU A 493 -1.98 -12.40 -2.37
N VAL A 494 -3.17 -12.37 -2.97
CA VAL A 494 -4.42 -12.69 -2.30
C VAL A 494 -4.99 -13.97 -2.87
N ALA A 495 -5.04 -15.02 -2.05
CA ALA A 495 -5.49 -16.35 -2.46
C ALA A 495 -6.94 -16.37 -3.00
N ASP A 496 -7.82 -15.49 -2.49
CA ASP A 496 -9.21 -15.36 -2.95
C ASP A 496 -9.65 -13.88 -3.04
N PRO A 497 -9.45 -13.23 -4.21
CA PRO A 497 -9.89 -11.85 -4.46
C PRO A 497 -11.40 -11.66 -4.32
N ARG A 498 -12.19 -12.72 -4.58
CA ARG A 498 -13.65 -12.65 -4.47
C ARG A 498 -14.06 -12.53 -3.00
N ALA A 499 -13.51 -13.37 -2.12
CA ALA A 499 -13.75 -13.26 -0.69
C ALA A 499 -13.28 -11.91 -0.13
N ALA A 500 -12.17 -11.38 -0.63
CA ALA A 500 -11.68 -10.05 -0.25
C ALA A 500 -12.68 -8.93 -0.62
N LEU A 501 -13.22 -8.95 -1.85
CA LEU A 501 -14.25 -8.00 -2.29
C LEU A 501 -15.56 -8.14 -1.49
N GLU A 502 -16.02 -9.37 -1.24
CA GLU A 502 -17.24 -9.64 -0.47
C GLU A 502 -17.12 -9.09 0.97
N ARG A 503 -15.97 -9.29 1.63
CA ARG A 503 -15.68 -8.70 2.96
C ARG A 503 -15.70 -7.17 2.95
N LEU A 504 -15.09 -6.56 1.93
CA LEU A 504 -15.09 -5.10 1.79
C LEU A 504 -16.53 -4.58 1.63
N LEU A 505 -17.31 -5.19 0.74
CA LEU A 505 -18.70 -4.80 0.50
C LEU A 505 -19.57 -4.96 1.76
N GLU A 506 -19.38 -6.02 2.53
CA GLU A 506 -20.10 -6.21 3.80
C GLU A 506 -19.81 -5.08 4.80
N VAL A 507 -18.54 -4.73 4.97
CA VAL A 507 -18.11 -3.70 5.93
C VAL A 507 -18.53 -2.31 5.49
N VAL A 508 -18.44 -2.00 4.19
CA VAL A 508 -18.93 -0.73 3.66
C VAL A 508 -20.46 -0.65 3.74
N ASP A 509 -21.18 -1.74 3.46
CA ASP A 509 -22.63 -1.79 3.58
C ASP A 509 -23.07 -1.56 5.04
N GLU A 510 -22.36 -2.14 6.01
CA GLU A 510 -22.60 -1.92 7.44
C GLU A 510 -22.39 -0.44 7.83
N ILE A 511 -21.25 0.15 7.46
CA ILE A 511 -20.84 1.49 7.92
C ILE A 511 -21.56 2.61 7.16
N ILE A 512 -21.78 2.43 5.86
CA ILE A 512 -22.29 3.47 4.95
C ILE A 512 -23.61 3.05 4.30
N GLY A 513 -23.70 1.84 3.75
CA GLY A 513 -24.85 1.39 2.95
C GLY A 513 -26.18 1.42 3.70
N ARG A 514 -26.32 0.66 4.78
CA ARG A 514 -27.56 0.53 5.57
C ARG A 514 -28.04 1.85 6.19
N PRO A 515 -27.16 2.69 6.79
CA PRO A 515 -27.54 4.00 7.30
C PRO A 515 -28.11 4.90 6.19
N ILE A 516 -27.40 5.00 5.06
CA ILE A 516 -27.80 5.86 3.95
C ILE A 516 -29.07 5.36 3.27
N ALA A 517 -29.19 4.05 3.03
CA ALA A 517 -30.38 3.47 2.39
C ALA A 517 -31.67 3.74 3.19
N THR A 518 -31.57 3.85 4.51
CA THR A 518 -32.70 4.22 5.36
C THR A 518 -33.15 5.65 5.10
N LEU A 519 -32.21 6.60 5.09
CA LEU A 519 -32.51 8.00 4.77
C LEU A 519 -33.08 8.14 3.36
N LEU A 520 -32.45 7.52 2.35
CA LEU A 520 -32.88 7.62 0.94
C LEU A 520 -34.34 7.20 0.72
N ARG A 521 -34.81 6.17 1.44
CA ARG A 521 -36.22 5.73 1.38
C ARG A 521 -37.20 6.79 1.92
N GLU A 522 -36.81 7.57 2.91
CA GLU A 522 -37.66 8.61 3.52
C GLU A 522 -37.96 9.76 2.54
N ARG A 523 -37.07 10.02 1.58
CA ARG A 523 -37.23 11.04 0.53
C ARG A 523 -37.54 10.46 -0.85
N GLU A 524 -37.90 9.19 -0.93
CA GLU A 524 -38.20 8.50 -2.19
C GLU A 524 -37.08 8.64 -3.25
N VAL A 525 -35.82 8.72 -2.80
CA VAL A 525 -34.67 8.84 -3.69
C VAL A 525 -34.45 7.50 -4.38
N SER A 526 -34.50 7.50 -5.71
CA SER A 526 -34.27 6.31 -6.54
C SER A 526 -32.90 6.33 -7.23
N ARG A 527 -32.24 7.48 -7.24
CA ARG A 527 -30.97 7.72 -7.93
C ARG A 527 -29.93 8.33 -6.99
N LEU A 528 -28.78 7.69 -6.87
CA LEU A 528 -27.71 8.12 -5.95
C LEU A 528 -26.44 8.45 -6.74
N VAL A 529 -25.95 9.68 -6.58
CA VAL A 529 -24.65 10.11 -7.09
C VAL A 529 -23.64 10.00 -5.96
N VAL A 530 -22.53 9.31 -6.15
CA VAL A 530 -21.51 9.13 -5.11
C VAL A 530 -20.24 9.86 -5.51
N VAL A 531 -19.78 10.74 -4.63
CA VAL A 531 -18.49 11.45 -4.72
C VAL A 531 -17.60 10.89 -3.60
N ALA A 532 -16.70 9.97 -3.95
CA ALA A 532 -15.87 9.27 -2.97
C ALA A 532 -14.43 9.79 -2.96
N HIS A 533 -13.84 9.92 -1.77
CA HIS A 533 -12.47 10.38 -1.55
C HIS A 533 -11.60 9.32 -0.87
N GLY A 534 -10.28 9.46 -0.99
CA GLY A 534 -9.30 8.50 -0.50
C GLY A 534 -9.55 7.12 -1.10
N VAL A 535 -9.28 6.04 -0.36
CA VAL A 535 -9.45 4.66 -0.82
C VAL A 535 -10.89 4.27 -1.23
N LEU A 536 -11.88 5.10 -0.90
CA LEU A 536 -13.30 4.83 -1.20
C LEU A 536 -13.61 4.89 -2.69
N HIS A 537 -12.75 5.49 -3.53
CA HIS A 537 -12.92 5.46 -4.99
C HIS A 537 -12.86 4.03 -5.57
N LEU A 538 -12.21 3.10 -4.87
CA LEU A 538 -12.07 1.70 -5.28
C LEU A 538 -13.19 0.80 -4.75
N VAL A 539 -14.19 1.38 -4.10
CA VAL A 539 -15.35 0.66 -3.57
C VAL A 539 -16.47 0.72 -4.61
N PRO A 540 -16.97 -0.43 -5.11
CA PRO A 540 -18.09 -0.43 -6.04
C PRO A 540 -19.41 -0.25 -5.26
N PHE A 541 -19.75 0.99 -4.89
CA PHE A 541 -20.94 1.30 -4.08
C PHE A 541 -22.25 0.79 -4.69
N TRP A 542 -22.33 0.66 -6.00
CA TRP A 542 -23.47 0.07 -6.71
C TRP A 542 -23.65 -1.44 -6.45
N ALA A 543 -22.64 -2.13 -5.92
CA ALA A 543 -22.70 -3.54 -5.56
C ALA A 543 -23.10 -3.76 -4.08
N LEU A 544 -23.33 -2.70 -3.31
CA LEU A 544 -23.75 -2.82 -1.92
C LEU A 544 -25.17 -3.41 -1.84
N PRO A 545 -25.41 -4.43 -1.00
CA PRO A 545 -26.72 -5.02 -0.83
C PRO A 545 -27.83 -4.00 -0.51
N SER A 546 -27.52 -2.98 0.30
CA SER A 546 -28.48 -1.94 0.69
C SER A 546 -28.83 -0.99 -0.45
N PHE A 547 -28.02 -0.92 -1.51
CA PHE A 547 -28.23 -0.03 -2.65
C PHE A 547 -28.73 -0.76 -3.91
N ARG A 548 -29.06 -2.06 -3.81
CA ARG A 548 -29.47 -2.90 -4.95
C ARG A 548 -30.64 -2.34 -5.78
N ASP A 549 -31.53 -1.59 -5.14
CA ASP A 549 -32.76 -1.04 -5.72
C ASP A 549 -32.59 0.42 -6.19
N LEU A 550 -31.37 0.97 -6.11
CA LEU A 550 -31.02 2.33 -6.53
C LEU A 550 -30.22 2.31 -7.83
N ASP A 551 -30.36 3.35 -8.64
CA ASP A 551 -29.41 3.63 -9.72
C ASP A 551 -28.23 4.44 -9.13
N VAL A 552 -27.13 3.76 -8.82
CA VAL A 552 -25.94 4.33 -8.19
C VAL A 552 -24.89 4.68 -9.24
N THR A 553 -24.44 5.93 -9.23
CA THR A 553 -23.40 6.43 -10.15
C THR A 553 -22.28 7.10 -9.38
N MET A 554 -21.06 6.63 -9.57
CA MET A 554 -19.86 7.31 -9.06
C MET A 554 -19.49 8.47 -9.98
N VAL A 555 -18.98 9.56 -9.41
CA VAL A 555 -18.43 10.67 -10.18
C VAL A 555 -17.06 11.08 -9.62
N PRO A 556 -16.12 11.54 -10.47
CA PRO A 556 -14.77 11.86 -10.03
C PRO A 556 -14.65 12.99 -9.02
N SER A 557 -15.61 13.92 -8.97
CA SER A 557 -15.63 15.04 -8.03
C SER A 557 -16.98 15.75 -8.07
N ALA A 558 -17.27 16.62 -7.10
CA ALA A 558 -18.45 17.47 -7.15
C ALA A 558 -18.32 18.50 -8.29
N ALA A 559 -17.10 19.02 -8.54
CA ALA A 559 -16.78 19.81 -9.72
C ALA A 559 -17.17 19.12 -11.02
N HIS A 560 -16.80 17.84 -11.16
CA HIS A 560 -17.13 17.06 -12.33
C HIS A 560 -18.65 16.90 -12.48
N MET A 561 -19.34 16.57 -11.39
CA MET A 561 -20.80 16.45 -11.35
C MET A 561 -21.49 17.71 -11.86
N VAL A 562 -21.05 18.88 -11.41
CA VAL A 562 -21.62 20.18 -11.81
C VAL A 562 -21.22 20.56 -13.23
N ALA A 563 -19.98 20.34 -13.63
CA ALA A 563 -19.44 20.80 -14.91
C ALA A 563 -19.99 20.03 -16.12
N PHE A 564 -20.09 18.70 -16.02
CA PHE A 564 -20.58 17.88 -17.14
C PHE A 564 -22.10 17.80 -17.16
N GLY A 565 -22.74 17.91 -16.01
CA GLY A 565 -24.20 17.95 -15.86
C GLY A 565 -24.92 16.91 -16.72
N SER A 566 -26.12 17.26 -17.18
CA SER A 566 -26.96 16.47 -18.08
C SER A 566 -26.75 16.79 -19.56
N SER A 567 -25.67 17.50 -19.95
CA SER A 567 -25.48 17.93 -21.34
C SER A 567 -25.20 16.74 -22.27
N PRO A 568 -26.09 16.41 -23.22
CA PRO A 568 -25.96 15.20 -24.01
C PRO A 568 -24.76 15.28 -24.98
N VAL A 569 -24.01 14.19 -25.06
CA VAL A 569 -22.95 14.00 -26.07
C VAL A 569 -23.54 13.32 -27.28
N ARG A 570 -23.41 13.92 -28.47
CA ARG A 570 -23.92 13.33 -29.71
C ARG A 570 -22.94 12.30 -30.26
N LEU A 571 -23.40 11.06 -30.42
CA LEU A 571 -22.64 9.98 -31.03
C LEU A 571 -23.11 9.78 -32.47
N ARG A 572 -22.28 10.20 -33.43
CA ARG A 572 -22.52 10.01 -34.87
C ARG A 572 -21.20 10.01 -35.65
N GLY A 573 -21.21 9.40 -36.84
CA GLY A 573 -20.10 9.44 -37.77
C GLY A 573 -19.14 8.28 -37.57
N ARG A 574 -17.88 8.58 -37.23
CA ARG A 574 -16.79 7.61 -37.21
C ARG A 574 -16.61 6.97 -35.84
N ALA A 575 -16.30 5.68 -35.82
CA ALA A 575 -15.94 4.92 -34.63
C ALA A 575 -14.61 4.20 -34.88
N VAL A 576 -13.76 4.12 -33.86
CA VAL A 576 -12.52 3.33 -33.89
C VAL A 576 -12.71 2.16 -32.94
N VAL A 577 -12.46 0.94 -33.43
CA VAL A 577 -12.56 -0.28 -32.63
C VAL A 577 -11.22 -1.00 -32.67
N VAL A 578 -10.67 -1.29 -31.51
CA VAL A 578 -9.35 -1.91 -31.33
C VAL A 578 -9.52 -3.29 -30.72
N GLY A 579 -8.80 -4.29 -31.25
CA GLY A 579 -8.85 -5.67 -30.75
C GLY A 579 -7.48 -6.34 -30.68
N ASP A 580 -7.17 -6.90 -29.50
CA ASP A 580 -6.01 -7.78 -29.23
C ASP A 580 -4.66 -7.23 -29.75
N PRO A 581 -4.19 -6.03 -29.32
CA PRO A 581 -2.96 -5.42 -29.83
C PRO A 581 -1.70 -6.25 -29.56
N THR A 582 -1.71 -6.99 -28.45
CA THR A 582 -0.60 -7.77 -27.90
C THR A 582 -0.60 -9.24 -28.32
N LEU A 583 -1.65 -9.68 -29.03
CA LEU A 583 -1.82 -11.04 -29.61
C LEU A 583 -2.00 -12.19 -28.59
N ASP A 584 -2.11 -11.88 -27.30
CA ASP A 584 -2.29 -12.80 -26.19
C ASP A 584 -3.73 -12.81 -25.62
N LEU A 585 -4.64 -11.98 -26.16
CA LEU A 585 -6.03 -11.85 -25.72
C LEU A 585 -7.03 -12.26 -26.83
N PRO A 586 -7.13 -13.55 -27.17
CA PRO A 586 -7.96 -13.99 -28.28
C PRO A 586 -9.47 -13.73 -28.11
N SER A 587 -9.99 -13.56 -26.89
CA SER A 587 -11.39 -13.13 -26.66
C SER A 587 -11.60 -11.65 -27.00
N ALA A 588 -10.63 -10.78 -26.73
CA ALA A 588 -10.69 -9.35 -27.06
C ALA A 588 -10.76 -9.13 -28.58
N ASP A 589 -10.07 -9.96 -29.35
CA ASP A 589 -10.17 -9.99 -30.81
C ASP A 589 -11.61 -10.26 -31.28
N VAL A 590 -12.28 -11.25 -30.68
CA VAL A 590 -13.67 -11.60 -31.00
C VAL A 590 -14.64 -10.49 -30.58
N GLU A 591 -14.43 -9.93 -29.39
CA GLU A 591 -15.20 -8.80 -28.88
C GLU A 591 -15.15 -7.62 -29.87
N SER A 592 -13.94 -7.25 -30.32
CA SER A 592 -13.74 -6.14 -31.26
C SER A 592 -14.54 -6.32 -32.57
N VAL A 593 -14.60 -7.54 -33.10
CA VAL A 593 -15.37 -7.87 -34.31
C VAL A 593 -16.86 -7.73 -34.07
N VAL A 594 -17.36 -8.23 -32.93
CA VAL A 594 -18.78 -8.13 -32.58
C VAL A 594 -19.21 -6.68 -32.39
N VAL A 595 -18.40 -5.89 -31.68
CA VAL A 595 -18.65 -4.46 -31.48
C VAL A 595 -18.63 -3.69 -32.79
N ALA A 596 -17.62 -3.93 -33.64
CA ALA A 596 -17.51 -3.30 -34.95
C ALA A 596 -18.72 -3.60 -35.84
N ASP A 597 -19.16 -4.86 -35.90
CA ASP A 597 -20.35 -5.24 -36.69
C ASP A 597 -21.63 -4.60 -36.16
N THR A 598 -21.76 -4.49 -34.83
CA THR A 598 -22.94 -3.86 -34.20
C THR A 598 -22.98 -2.36 -34.49
N LEU A 599 -21.84 -1.67 -34.41
CA LEU A 599 -21.72 -0.24 -34.76
C LEU A 599 -21.92 0.01 -36.26
N ASN A 600 -21.37 -0.83 -37.13
CA ASN A 600 -21.59 -0.77 -38.58
C ASN A 600 -23.08 -0.94 -38.92
N ALA A 601 -23.76 -1.91 -38.27
CA ALA A 601 -25.20 -2.12 -38.46
C ALA A 601 -26.04 -0.90 -38.02
N ALA A 602 -25.55 -0.12 -37.06
CA ALA A 602 -26.17 1.14 -36.62
C ALA A 602 -25.77 2.37 -37.46
N GLY A 603 -24.96 2.20 -38.52
CA GLY A 603 -24.60 3.27 -39.45
C GLY A 603 -23.36 4.09 -39.10
N PHE A 604 -22.53 3.64 -38.15
CA PHE A 604 -21.21 4.23 -37.92
C PHE A 604 -20.23 3.79 -39.01
N GLN A 605 -19.28 4.68 -39.34
CA GLN A 605 -18.10 4.31 -40.13
C GLN A 605 -17.04 3.76 -39.17
N VAL A 606 -16.85 2.44 -39.14
CA VAL A 606 -15.95 1.79 -38.19
C VAL A 606 -14.57 1.56 -38.80
N ASP A 607 -13.54 2.14 -38.18
CA ASP A 607 -12.14 1.80 -38.39
C ASP A 607 -11.74 0.69 -37.39
N LEU A 608 -11.67 -0.55 -37.87
CA LEU A 608 -11.30 -1.72 -37.05
C LEU A 608 -9.79 -1.99 -37.16
N LEU A 609 -9.05 -1.78 -36.06
CA LEU A 609 -7.61 -2.05 -35.94
C LEU A 609 -7.39 -3.29 -35.04
N ARG A 610 -6.58 -4.24 -35.49
CA ARG A 610 -6.41 -5.53 -34.80
C ARG A 610 -4.97 -6.03 -34.80
N GLY A 611 -4.56 -6.71 -33.73
CA GLY A 611 -3.25 -7.35 -33.66
C GLY A 611 -2.09 -6.38 -33.90
N ARG A 612 -1.15 -6.80 -34.76
CA ARG A 612 0.08 -6.05 -35.08
C ARG A 612 -0.15 -4.70 -35.75
N ASP A 613 -1.35 -4.45 -36.28
CA ASP A 613 -1.67 -3.17 -36.92
C ASP A 613 -1.98 -2.08 -35.88
N VAL A 614 -2.22 -2.47 -34.62
CA VAL A 614 -2.51 -1.54 -33.51
C VAL A 614 -1.19 -1.04 -32.94
N THR A 615 -0.59 -0.03 -33.56
CA THR A 615 0.59 0.68 -33.02
C THR A 615 0.18 2.04 -32.47
N GLU A 616 1.04 2.69 -31.67
CA GLU A 616 0.78 4.06 -31.19
C GLU A 616 0.54 5.01 -32.38
N GLU A 617 1.35 4.89 -33.43
CA GLU A 617 1.24 5.68 -34.65
C GLU A 617 -0.08 5.42 -35.41
N ALA A 618 -0.56 4.18 -35.44
CA ALA A 618 -1.83 3.85 -36.07
C ALA A 618 -3.00 4.50 -35.33
N LEU A 619 -2.99 4.47 -33.99
CA LEU A 619 -4.02 5.09 -33.17
C LEU A 619 -3.99 6.62 -33.27
N ASP A 620 -2.81 7.23 -33.24
CA ASP A 620 -2.66 8.68 -33.41
C ASP A 620 -3.21 9.17 -34.76
N ARG A 621 -3.19 8.33 -35.81
CA ARG A 621 -3.85 8.61 -37.10
C ARG A 621 -5.35 8.30 -37.08
N ALA A 622 -5.75 7.20 -36.47
CA ALA A 622 -7.12 6.70 -36.56
C ALA A 622 -8.08 7.43 -35.61
N VAL A 623 -7.66 7.86 -34.43
CA VAL A 623 -8.54 8.38 -33.38
C VAL A 623 -9.06 9.81 -33.62
N PRO A 624 -8.30 10.79 -34.13
CA PRO A 624 -8.75 12.17 -34.21
C PRO A 624 -10.09 12.36 -34.94
N GLY A 625 -11.11 12.89 -34.26
CA GLY A 625 -12.46 13.09 -34.82
C GLY A 625 -13.35 11.83 -34.88
N ALA A 626 -12.94 10.72 -34.26
CA ALA A 626 -13.84 9.60 -33.97
C ALA A 626 -14.81 9.98 -32.85
N ALA A 627 -16.10 9.67 -33.02
CA ALA A 627 -17.11 9.91 -31.98
C ALA A 627 -17.12 8.80 -30.92
N VAL A 628 -16.70 7.59 -31.30
CA VAL A 628 -16.62 6.42 -30.41
C VAL A 628 -15.24 5.79 -30.52
N LEU A 629 -14.63 5.46 -29.38
CA LEU A 629 -13.44 4.62 -29.28
C LEU A 629 -13.78 3.38 -28.44
N HIS A 630 -13.70 2.20 -29.03
CA HIS A 630 -13.75 0.93 -28.29
C HIS A 630 -12.36 0.31 -28.25
N PHE A 631 -11.82 0.06 -27.07
CA PHE A 631 -10.50 -0.55 -26.91
C PHE A 631 -10.59 -1.88 -26.17
N ALA A 632 -10.33 -3.00 -26.85
CA ALA A 632 -10.26 -4.33 -26.26
C ALA A 632 -8.80 -4.84 -26.30
N GLY A 633 -8.12 -4.85 -25.17
CA GLY A 633 -6.68 -5.17 -25.06
C GLY A 633 -6.16 -4.97 -23.63
N HIS A 634 -4.84 -5.00 -23.40
CA HIS A 634 -4.31 -4.68 -22.06
C HIS A 634 -4.30 -3.17 -21.81
N GLY A 635 -4.62 -2.77 -20.59
CA GLY A 635 -4.61 -1.38 -20.16
C GLY A 635 -4.03 -1.29 -18.78
N ARG A 636 -2.89 -0.62 -18.64
CA ARG A 636 -2.21 -0.43 -17.36
C ARG A 636 -2.65 0.89 -16.75
N SER A 637 -3.18 0.87 -15.54
CA SER A 637 -3.47 2.10 -14.81
C SER A 637 -2.75 2.10 -13.49
N ASP A 638 -1.88 3.09 -13.29
CA ASP A 638 -1.33 3.39 -11.99
C ASP A 638 -2.11 4.56 -11.39
N PRO A 639 -2.96 4.32 -10.36
CA PRO A 639 -3.75 5.39 -9.75
C PRO A 639 -2.90 6.47 -9.07
N LEU A 640 -1.63 6.15 -8.75
CA LEU A 640 -0.70 7.06 -8.09
C LEU A 640 0.18 7.80 -9.09
N HIS A 641 0.52 7.13 -10.19
CA HIS A 641 1.32 7.69 -11.28
C HIS A 641 0.45 7.80 -12.54
N PRO A 642 -0.52 8.73 -12.59
CA PRO A 642 -1.50 8.83 -13.68
C PRO A 642 -0.87 8.95 -15.07
N LEU A 643 0.32 9.56 -15.14
CA LEU A 643 1.08 9.76 -16.38
C LEU A 643 1.83 8.51 -16.84
N GLU A 644 2.00 7.52 -15.96
CA GLU A 644 2.53 6.18 -16.27
C GLU A 644 1.44 5.19 -16.68
N SER A 645 0.16 5.54 -16.51
CA SER A 645 -0.95 4.76 -17.06
C SER A 645 -0.89 4.75 -18.57
N ALA A 646 -1.21 3.63 -19.19
CA ALA A 646 -1.11 3.46 -20.64
C ALA A 646 -2.05 2.37 -21.14
N LEU A 647 -2.46 2.48 -22.40
CA LEU A 647 -2.99 1.34 -23.14
C LEU A 647 -1.81 0.63 -23.82
N GLU A 648 -1.72 -0.70 -23.69
CA GLU A 648 -0.66 -1.46 -24.35
C GLU A 648 -1.04 -1.73 -25.80
N VAL A 649 -0.12 -1.37 -26.70
CA VAL A 649 -0.30 -1.51 -28.14
C VAL A 649 0.86 -2.31 -28.72
N SER A 650 0.71 -2.79 -29.95
CA SER A 650 1.73 -3.56 -30.63
C SER A 650 2.99 -2.70 -30.86
N PRO A 651 4.21 -3.25 -30.66
CA PRO A 651 5.44 -2.56 -31.01
C PRO A 651 5.56 -2.40 -32.53
N ARG A 652 6.37 -1.45 -32.97
CA ARG A 652 6.55 -1.20 -34.42
C ARG A 652 7.39 -2.31 -35.03
N PRO A 653 7.17 -2.65 -36.32
CA PRO A 653 7.95 -3.70 -37.00
C PRO A 653 9.49 -3.46 -36.97
N GLU A 654 9.91 -2.20 -36.91
CA GLU A 654 11.33 -1.81 -36.83
C GLU A 654 11.95 -2.08 -35.45
N ASP A 655 11.14 -2.06 -34.39
CA ASP A 655 11.60 -2.32 -33.02
C ASP A 655 11.80 -3.84 -32.78
N GLU A 656 11.16 -4.69 -33.60
CA GLU A 656 11.36 -6.14 -33.61
C GLU A 656 12.51 -6.60 -34.53
N ALA A 657 13.14 -5.70 -35.30
CA ALA A 657 14.13 -6.08 -36.32
C ALA A 657 15.57 -6.12 -35.76
N GLU A 658 16.22 -7.29 -35.90
CA GLU A 658 17.66 -7.64 -35.69
C GLU A 658 18.04 -8.46 -34.44
N THR A 659 17.18 -8.63 -33.42
CA THR A 659 17.45 -9.51 -32.24
C THR A 659 16.18 -10.19 -31.74
N ASP A 660 16.27 -11.39 -31.13
CA ASP A 660 15.09 -12.09 -30.58
C ASP A 660 14.35 -11.26 -29.51
N ASP A 661 15.04 -10.40 -28.76
CA ASP A 661 14.45 -9.40 -27.83
C ASP A 661 15.30 -8.11 -27.72
N PRO A 662 14.79 -6.94 -28.15
CA PRO A 662 15.55 -5.68 -28.17
C PRO A 662 15.79 -5.08 -26.78
N LEU A 663 14.91 -5.33 -25.80
CA LEU A 663 15.01 -4.78 -24.46
C LEU A 663 16.00 -5.56 -23.61
N LEU A 664 16.03 -6.89 -23.72
CA LEU A 664 17.09 -7.69 -23.09
C LEU A 664 18.46 -7.38 -23.68
N ALA A 665 18.56 -7.23 -25.00
CA ALA A 665 19.80 -6.84 -25.66
C ALA A 665 20.29 -5.45 -25.19
N LEU A 666 19.37 -4.52 -24.89
CA LEU A 666 19.71 -3.22 -24.32
C LEU A 666 20.08 -3.32 -22.83
N ARG A 667 19.33 -4.09 -22.04
CA ARG A 667 19.59 -4.38 -20.62
C ARG A 667 21.03 -4.86 -20.40
N ASP A 668 21.48 -5.79 -21.23
CA ASP A 668 22.80 -6.42 -21.09
C ASP A 668 23.96 -5.47 -21.48
N ARG A 669 23.67 -4.31 -22.07
CA ARG A 669 24.66 -3.33 -22.57
C ARG A 669 24.75 -2.06 -21.72
N VAL A 670 23.90 -1.89 -20.71
CA VAL A 670 23.84 -0.68 -19.88
C VAL A 670 24.27 -0.95 -18.45
N HIS A 671 24.79 0.09 -17.79
CA HIS A 671 25.14 0.01 -16.37
C HIS A 671 23.98 0.54 -15.53
N PHE A 672 23.35 -0.34 -14.75
CA PHE A 672 22.31 0.03 -13.81
C PHE A 672 22.87 0.61 -12.51
N GLY A 673 22.08 1.48 -11.88
CA GLY A 673 22.26 1.84 -10.48
C GLY A 673 21.92 0.71 -9.50
N GLU A 674 21.98 1.02 -8.21
CA GLU A 674 21.58 0.09 -7.14
C GLU A 674 20.08 -0.22 -7.18
N TRP A 675 19.72 -1.42 -6.72
CA TRP A 675 18.33 -1.79 -6.48
C TRP A 675 17.75 -0.97 -5.32
N LYS A 676 16.58 -0.38 -5.54
CA LYS A 676 15.75 0.27 -4.51
C LYS A 676 14.30 -0.19 -4.72
N ASP A 677 13.66 -0.68 -3.67
CA ASP A 677 12.24 -1.12 -3.71
C ASP A 677 11.91 -2.08 -4.88
N ASN A 678 12.79 -3.07 -5.10
CA ASN A 678 12.73 -4.03 -6.23
C ASN A 678 12.81 -3.40 -7.62
N GLU A 679 13.40 -2.21 -7.74
CA GLU A 679 13.59 -1.51 -9.00
C GLU A 679 15.02 -0.97 -9.15
N ARG A 680 15.49 -0.88 -10.39
CA ARG A 680 16.75 -0.21 -10.74
C ARG A 680 16.62 0.55 -12.06
N ILE A 681 17.42 1.59 -12.21
CA ILE A 681 17.37 2.50 -13.36
C ILE A 681 18.77 2.61 -13.98
N ALA A 682 18.82 2.65 -15.31
CA ALA A 682 20.01 2.95 -16.10
C ALA A 682 19.72 4.09 -17.10
N GLU A 683 20.62 5.06 -17.19
CA GLU A 683 20.56 6.11 -18.22
C GLU A 683 21.22 5.59 -19.50
N VAL A 684 20.55 5.77 -20.64
CA VAL A 684 21.07 5.43 -21.98
C VAL A 684 21.37 6.73 -22.72
N PRO A 685 22.66 7.14 -22.80
CA PRO A 685 23.03 8.46 -23.32
C PRO A 685 22.42 8.76 -24.69
N GLY A 686 21.62 9.83 -24.77
CA GLY A 686 20.99 10.30 -26.00
C GLY A 686 19.91 9.40 -26.59
N ARG A 687 19.49 8.35 -25.87
CA ARG A 687 18.44 7.41 -26.34
C ARG A 687 17.28 7.23 -25.38
N GLY A 688 17.49 7.40 -24.08
CA GLY A 688 16.42 7.32 -23.09
C GLY A 688 16.85 6.72 -21.76
N ARG A 689 15.89 6.16 -21.01
CA ARG A 689 16.10 5.56 -19.69
C ARG A 689 15.58 4.14 -19.69
N LEU A 690 16.38 3.20 -19.19
CA LEU A 690 15.97 1.83 -18.99
C LEU A 690 15.64 1.62 -17.51
N ARG A 691 14.43 1.16 -17.23
CA ARG A 691 13.92 0.85 -15.89
C ARG A 691 13.66 -0.64 -15.81
N GLU A 692 14.23 -1.30 -14.81
CA GLU A 692 13.98 -2.72 -14.54
C GLU A 692 13.34 -2.86 -13.17
N ARG A 693 12.18 -3.52 -13.12
CA ARG A 693 11.42 -3.76 -11.91
C ARG A 693 11.17 -5.26 -11.75
N ARG A 694 11.43 -5.79 -10.56
CA ARG A 694 11.17 -7.18 -10.19
C ARG A 694 9.95 -7.26 -9.29
N PHE A 695 9.16 -8.30 -9.49
CA PHE A 695 8.01 -8.62 -8.67
C PHE A 695 8.33 -9.93 -7.93
N PRO A 696 8.87 -9.87 -6.69
CA PRO A 696 9.42 -11.03 -6.00
C PRO A 696 8.40 -12.16 -5.78
N VAL A 697 7.13 -11.79 -5.64
CA VAL A 697 6.02 -12.70 -5.38
C VAL A 697 5.67 -13.52 -6.62
N THR A 698 5.57 -12.86 -7.77
CA THR A 698 5.16 -13.50 -9.03
C THR A 698 6.34 -14.06 -9.82
N GLY A 699 7.57 -13.67 -9.46
CA GLY A 699 8.77 -13.97 -10.26
C GLY A 699 8.82 -13.21 -11.58
N ARG A 700 7.88 -12.29 -11.83
CA ARG A 700 7.82 -11.45 -13.04
C ARG A 700 8.89 -10.36 -12.97
N THR A 701 9.47 -10.04 -14.12
CA THR A 701 10.34 -8.87 -14.30
C THR A 701 9.78 -8.00 -15.42
N GLU A 702 9.69 -6.70 -15.17
CA GLU A 702 9.34 -5.71 -16.16
C GLU A 702 10.59 -4.93 -16.55
N ILE A 703 10.82 -4.77 -17.85
CA ILE A 703 11.85 -3.88 -18.39
C ILE A 703 11.15 -2.85 -19.25
N ARG A 704 11.29 -1.59 -18.89
CA ARG A 704 10.72 -0.46 -19.63
C ARG A 704 11.83 0.39 -20.19
N PHE A 705 11.81 0.61 -21.49
CA PHE A 705 12.65 1.61 -22.14
C PHE A 705 11.83 2.87 -22.36
N GLU A 706 11.90 3.74 -21.36
CA GLU A 706 11.33 5.07 -21.38
C GLU A 706 12.20 5.96 -22.28
N HIS A 707 11.61 7.04 -22.81
CA HIS A 707 12.38 8.16 -23.38
C HIS A 707 12.99 7.90 -24.77
N GLY A 708 12.46 6.93 -25.52
CA GLY A 708 12.77 6.77 -26.93
C GLY A 708 12.18 7.91 -27.78
N ALA A 709 12.90 8.32 -28.84
CA ALA A 709 12.38 9.30 -29.82
C ALA A 709 11.08 8.85 -30.53
N ARG A 710 10.68 7.59 -30.32
CA ARG A 710 9.58 6.91 -31.00
C ARG A 710 8.50 6.37 -30.05
N GLY A 711 8.58 6.60 -28.73
CA GLY A 711 7.61 6.06 -27.77
C GLY A 711 8.27 5.33 -26.61
N THR A 712 7.46 4.66 -25.78
CA THR A 712 7.94 3.85 -24.65
C THR A 712 7.70 2.38 -24.92
N LEU A 713 8.76 1.57 -24.87
CA LEU A 713 8.66 0.11 -25.02
C LEU A 713 8.61 -0.55 -23.64
N LEU A 714 7.78 -1.58 -23.50
CA LEU A 714 7.63 -2.39 -22.31
C LEU A 714 7.82 -3.87 -22.66
N GLY A 715 8.71 -4.54 -21.94
CA GLY A 715 8.86 -5.98 -21.96
C GLY A 715 8.48 -6.57 -20.62
N GLN A 716 7.66 -7.61 -20.63
CA GLN A 716 7.37 -8.44 -19.48
C GLN A 716 8.06 -9.79 -19.62
N TYR A 717 8.67 -10.23 -18.53
CA TYR A 717 9.55 -11.39 -18.50
C TYR A 717 9.24 -12.29 -17.31
N GLU A 718 9.45 -13.58 -17.50
CA GLU A 718 9.40 -14.58 -16.44
C GLU A 718 10.82 -15.08 -16.16
N SER A 719 11.11 -15.32 -14.87
CA SER A 719 12.34 -15.99 -14.45
C SER A 719 12.31 -17.47 -14.86
N ALA A 720 13.41 -18.00 -15.40
CA ALA A 720 13.51 -19.37 -15.89
C ALA A 720 13.41 -20.48 -14.80
N GLY A 721 13.22 -20.14 -13.53
CA GLY A 721 13.17 -21.08 -12.40
C GLY A 721 14.55 -21.44 -11.81
N ASP A 722 14.54 -22.08 -10.63
CA ASP A 722 15.64 -22.63 -9.83
C ASP A 722 17.03 -21.97 -9.98
N GLY A 723 17.27 -20.92 -9.19
CA GLY A 723 18.63 -20.43 -8.88
C GLY A 723 19.27 -19.47 -9.87
N LYS A 724 18.58 -19.06 -10.95
CA LYS A 724 19.08 -18.09 -11.95
C LYS A 724 18.11 -16.93 -12.24
N PRO A 725 17.89 -16.01 -11.29
CA PRO A 725 16.91 -14.91 -11.42
C PRO A 725 17.23 -13.89 -12.53
N ASP A 726 18.41 -13.93 -13.16
CA ASP A 726 18.80 -13.02 -14.24
C ASP A 726 18.57 -13.61 -15.65
N GLU A 727 18.26 -14.91 -15.76
CA GLU A 727 17.84 -15.57 -17.01
C GLU A 727 16.34 -15.33 -17.21
N LEU A 728 16.02 -14.36 -18.08
CA LEU A 728 14.66 -13.89 -18.36
C LEU A 728 14.14 -14.45 -19.68
N THR A 729 12.94 -15.03 -19.66
CA THR A 729 12.20 -15.42 -20.87
C THR A 729 11.12 -14.39 -21.15
N ARG A 730 11.06 -13.86 -22.38
CA ARG A 730 10.04 -12.88 -22.77
C ARG A 730 8.65 -13.50 -22.73
N ALA A 731 7.78 -12.95 -21.90
CA ALA A 731 6.35 -13.25 -21.88
C ALA A 731 5.60 -12.32 -22.86
N ARG A 732 5.86 -11.01 -22.81
CA ARG A 732 5.16 -10.00 -23.62
C ARG A 732 6.10 -8.84 -24.01
N LEU A 733 5.89 -8.27 -25.19
CA LEU A 733 6.51 -7.01 -25.62
C LEU A 733 5.42 -6.10 -26.21
N SER A 734 5.38 -4.85 -25.75
CA SER A 734 4.39 -3.85 -26.16
C SER A 734 5.00 -2.45 -26.24
N GLU A 735 4.35 -1.57 -27.00
CA GLU A 735 4.53 -0.11 -26.94
C GLU A 735 3.44 0.46 -26.03
N LEU A 736 3.73 1.51 -25.27
CA LEU A 736 2.80 2.13 -24.33
C LEU A 736 2.17 3.40 -24.92
N TRP A 737 0.88 3.37 -25.22
CA TRP A 737 0.12 4.60 -25.52
C TRP A 737 -0.20 5.32 -24.20
N SER A 738 0.79 6.06 -23.71
CA SER A 738 0.79 6.61 -22.35
C SER A 738 -0.17 7.77 -22.16
N ALA A 739 -0.70 7.90 -20.94
CA ALA A 739 -1.48 9.05 -20.48
C ALA A 739 -0.78 10.38 -20.74
N GLY A 740 0.53 10.46 -20.49
CA GLY A 740 1.30 11.68 -20.80
C GLY A 740 1.31 12.02 -22.29
N ASP A 741 1.39 11.03 -23.17
CA ASP A 741 1.33 11.25 -24.62
C ASP A 741 -0.07 11.67 -25.07
N LEU A 742 -1.11 11.00 -24.56
CA LEU A 742 -2.52 11.34 -24.84
C LEU A 742 -2.85 12.79 -24.47
N ILE A 743 -2.42 13.23 -23.28
CA ILE A 743 -2.69 14.58 -22.75
C ILE A 743 -1.92 15.66 -23.53
N THR A 744 -0.66 15.38 -23.90
CA THR A 744 0.19 16.37 -24.59
C THR A 744 -0.14 16.49 -26.07
N ARG A 745 -0.58 15.42 -26.74
CA ARG A 745 -0.87 15.41 -28.18
C ARG A 745 -2.32 15.76 -28.52
N ARG A 746 -3.23 15.82 -27.53
CA ARG A 746 -4.67 16.13 -27.73
C ARG A 746 -5.35 15.15 -28.71
N THR A 747 -4.87 13.92 -28.79
CA THR A 747 -5.30 12.91 -29.79
C THR A 747 -6.78 12.57 -29.70
N LEU A 748 -7.37 12.67 -28.50
CA LEU A 748 -8.76 12.29 -28.20
C LEU A 748 -9.75 13.46 -28.26
N GLU A 749 -9.34 14.64 -28.71
CA GLU A 749 -10.27 15.78 -28.87
C GLU A 749 -11.41 15.40 -29.84
N GLY A 750 -12.65 15.54 -29.36
CA GLY A 750 -13.86 15.19 -30.13
C GLY A 750 -14.38 13.78 -29.89
N CYS A 751 -13.67 12.94 -29.12
CA CYS A 751 -14.15 11.62 -28.73
C CYS A 751 -15.32 11.73 -27.75
N GLY A 752 -16.52 11.34 -28.22
CA GLY A 752 -17.75 11.44 -27.45
C GLY A 752 -17.87 10.35 -26.39
N LEU A 753 -17.61 9.11 -26.76
CA LEU A 753 -17.65 7.94 -25.89
C LEU A 753 -16.41 7.08 -26.08
N ALA A 754 -15.68 6.80 -25.01
CA ALA A 754 -14.68 5.74 -24.98
C ALA A 754 -15.18 4.56 -24.14
N VAL A 755 -15.01 3.33 -24.63
CA VAL A 755 -15.29 2.10 -23.90
C VAL A 755 -14.01 1.29 -23.86
N LEU A 756 -13.49 1.03 -22.67
CA LEU A 756 -12.32 0.18 -22.47
C LEU A 756 -12.79 -1.17 -21.95
N SER A 757 -12.43 -2.22 -22.68
CA SER A 757 -12.49 -3.62 -22.26
C SER A 757 -11.05 -4.08 -22.04
N SER A 758 -10.42 -3.52 -20.99
CA SER A 758 -8.98 -3.69 -20.76
C SER A 758 -8.62 -4.19 -19.38
N CYS A 759 -7.86 -5.28 -19.35
CA CYS A 759 -7.27 -5.89 -18.15
C CYS A 759 -6.14 -4.99 -17.61
N GLU A 760 -6.09 -4.83 -16.28
CA GLU A 760 -5.12 -4.03 -15.50
C GLU A 760 -5.44 -2.52 -15.26
N ALA A 761 -6.67 -2.07 -15.56
CA ALA A 761 -7.07 -0.66 -15.44
C ALA A 761 -7.13 -0.07 -14.00
N ALA A 762 -6.72 -0.83 -12.97
CA ALA A 762 -6.42 -0.31 -11.64
C ALA A 762 -5.25 -1.00 -10.92
N GLN A 763 -4.37 -1.69 -11.64
CA GLN A 763 -3.18 -2.30 -11.04
C GLN A 763 -2.09 -1.24 -10.82
N GLY A 764 -1.95 -0.76 -9.58
CA GLY A 764 -0.92 0.19 -9.16
C GLY A 764 -0.61 0.09 -7.66
N GLY A 765 0.41 0.82 -7.19
CA GLY A 765 0.83 0.77 -5.79
C GLY A 765 -0.28 1.20 -4.81
N LEU A 766 -0.29 0.62 -3.60
CA LEU A 766 -1.26 0.93 -2.53
C LEU A 766 -1.04 2.25 -1.80
N SER A 767 0.01 3.02 -2.12
CA SER A 767 0.31 4.27 -1.40
C SER A 767 -0.61 5.43 -1.86
N ALA A 768 -1.92 5.26 -1.69
CA ALA A 768 -2.94 6.27 -1.94
C ALA A 768 -2.78 7.43 -0.96
N SER A 769 -2.37 8.56 -1.50
CA SER A 769 -2.22 9.80 -0.73
C SER A 769 -2.59 11.04 -1.55
N LEU A 770 -2.55 10.94 -2.89
CA LEU A 770 -3.21 11.87 -3.79
C LEU A 770 -4.68 11.45 -3.98
N ASP A 771 -5.62 12.33 -3.68
CA ASP A 771 -7.07 12.09 -3.74
C ASP A 771 -7.72 12.64 -5.02
N GLU A 772 -6.90 13.19 -5.91
CA GLU A 772 -7.35 13.58 -7.24
C GLU A 772 -7.52 12.33 -8.11
N HIS A 773 -8.59 12.30 -8.91
CA HIS A 773 -8.81 11.20 -9.84
C HIS A 773 -7.59 11.11 -10.78
N ALA A 774 -6.76 10.10 -10.53
CA ALA A 774 -5.49 9.87 -11.17
C ALA A 774 -5.49 8.43 -11.70
N GLY A 775 -5.02 8.26 -12.93
CA GLY A 775 -4.99 7.00 -13.65
C GLY A 775 -5.37 7.20 -15.12
N LEU A 776 -5.55 6.10 -15.83
CA LEU A 776 -5.95 6.10 -17.24
C LEU A 776 -7.27 6.86 -17.49
N PRO A 777 -8.32 6.74 -16.65
CA PRO A 777 -9.56 7.47 -16.89
C PRO A 777 -9.44 8.99 -16.86
N ALA A 778 -8.70 9.53 -15.89
CA ALA A 778 -8.43 10.95 -15.77
C ALA A 778 -7.64 11.47 -16.98
N ALA A 779 -6.66 10.70 -17.44
CA ALA A 779 -5.88 11.04 -18.61
C ALA A 779 -6.73 11.11 -19.89
N LEU A 780 -7.63 10.14 -20.09
CA LEU A 780 -8.55 10.12 -21.23
C LEU A 780 -9.51 11.32 -21.20
N GLN A 781 -10.01 11.71 -20.03
CA GLN A 781 -10.85 12.90 -19.88
C GLN A 781 -10.07 14.18 -20.20
N LEU A 782 -8.84 14.33 -19.67
CA LEU A 782 -7.96 15.46 -19.98
C LEU A 782 -7.56 15.51 -21.45
N ALA A 783 -7.48 14.35 -22.11
CA ALA A 783 -7.21 14.24 -23.54
C ALA A 783 -8.42 14.56 -24.44
N GLY A 784 -9.63 14.66 -23.87
CA GLY A 784 -10.83 15.14 -24.57
C GLY A 784 -12.03 14.17 -24.61
N VAL A 785 -11.92 13.00 -23.99
CA VAL A 785 -13.03 12.03 -23.91
C VAL A 785 -14.15 12.58 -23.03
N ARG A 786 -15.36 12.65 -23.58
CA ARG A 786 -16.51 13.23 -22.85
C ARG A 786 -17.24 12.23 -21.95
N ALA A 787 -17.35 10.97 -22.35
CA ALA A 787 -17.90 9.87 -21.56
C ALA A 787 -17.00 8.64 -21.70
N LEU A 788 -16.75 7.96 -20.60
CA LEU A 788 -15.86 6.81 -20.51
C LEU A 788 -16.54 5.69 -19.73
N VAL A 789 -16.53 4.48 -20.29
CA VAL A 789 -16.88 3.25 -19.58
C VAL A 789 -15.64 2.37 -19.53
N CYS A 790 -15.18 2.02 -18.32
CA CYS A 790 -13.99 1.18 -18.15
C CYS A 790 -14.07 0.32 -16.89
N PRO A 791 -13.47 -0.88 -16.86
CA PRO A 791 -13.40 -1.67 -15.66
C PRO A 791 -12.41 -1.06 -14.65
N LEU A 792 -12.73 -1.18 -13.36
CA LEU A 792 -11.89 -0.83 -12.22
C LEU A 792 -10.90 -1.93 -11.84
N TRP A 793 -10.94 -3.11 -12.44
CA TRP A 793 -10.01 -4.21 -12.18
C TRP A 793 -10.03 -5.22 -13.32
N GLU A 794 -9.16 -6.22 -13.25
CA GLU A 794 -9.16 -7.31 -14.23
C GLU A 794 -10.45 -8.14 -14.14
N VAL A 795 -11.24 -8.11 -15.20
CA VAL A 795 -12.45 -8.91 -15.34
C VAL A 795 -12.20 -10.03 -16.33
N ASP A 796 -12.70 -11.22 -16.01
CA ASP A 796 -12.70 -12.40 -16.91
C ASP A 796 -13.07 -12.00 -18.35
N ASP A 797 -12.30 -12.50 -19.31
CA ASP A 797 -12.37 -12.11 -20.72
C ASP A 797 -13.75 -12.43 -21.35
N VAL A 798 -14.41 -13.49 -20.89
CA VAL A 798 -15.76 -13.86 -21.31
C VAL A 798 -16.79 -12.90 -20.72
N ALA A 799 -16.67 -12.55 -19.45
CA ALA A 799 -17.58 -11.61 -18.79
C ALA A 799 -17.48 -10.22 -19.44
N SER A 800 -16.27 -9.76 -19.75
CA SER A 800 -16.01 -8.49 -20.44
C SER A 800 -16.61 -8.47 -21.84
N ALA A 801 -16.41 -9.53 -22.63
CA ALA A 801 -17.00 -9.63 -23.96
C ALA A 801 -18.53 -9.67 -23.95
N VAL A 802 -19.13 -10.36 -22.97
CA VAL A 802 -20.59 -10.38 -22.78
C VAL A 802 -21.11 -9.00 -22.35
N PHE A 803 -20.40 -8.29 -21.46
CA PHE A 803 -20.76 -6.92 -21.09
C PHE A 803 -20.73 -5.98 -22.30
N ALA A 804 -19.64 -6.00 -23.09
CA ALA A 804 -19.50 -5.17 -24.29
C ALA A 804 -20.61 -5.46 -25.31
N GLN A 805 -20.92 -6.74 -25.54
CA GLN A 805 -22.04 -7.15 -26.40
C GLN A 805 -23.36 -6.54 -25.91
N LEU A 806 -23.71 -6.75 -24.64
CA LEU A 806 -24.94 -6.23 -24.06
C LEU A 806 -25.01 -4.70 -24.09
N PHE A 807 -23.87 -4.04 -23.87
CA PHE A 807 -23.74 -2.59 -23.86
C PHE A 807 -24.13 -1.99 -25.21
N TYR A 808 -23.49 -2.42 -26.31
CA TYR A 808 -23.81 -1.88 -27.62
C TYR A 808 -25.18 -2.32 -28.14
N GLU A 809 -25.62 -3.56 -27.86
CA GLU A 809 -26.99 -4.01 -28.16
C GLU A 809 -28.02 -3.06 -27.53
N SER A 810 -27.83 -2.71 -26.25
CA SER A 810 -28.75 -1.86 -25.51
C SER A 810 -28.63 -0.37 -25.87
N LEU A 811 -27.41 0.12 -26.09
CA LEU A 811 -27.13 1.50 -26.52
C LEU A 811 -27.78 1.80 -27.89
N LEU A 812 -27.83 0.83 -28.78
CA LEU A 812 -28.28 1.00 -30.16
C LEU A 812 -29.74 0.56 -30.39
N ALA A 813 -30.38 -0.10 -29.42
CA ALA A 813 -31.75 -0.61 -29.53
C ALA A 813 -32.83 0.50 -29.67
N ALA A 814 -32.59 1.70 -29.13
CA ALA A 814 -33.53 2.81 -29.18
C ALA A 814 -32.78 4.14 -29.45
N PRO A 815 -32.64 4.56 -30.72
CA PRO A 815 -31.94 5.81 -31.06
C PRO A 815 -32.68 7.02 -30.47
N GLY A 816 -31.93 7.92 -29.84
CA GLY A 816 -32.48 9.02 -29.07
C GLY A 816 -31.55 9.46 -27.94
N GLU A 817 -32.13 10.11 -26.94
CA GLU A 817 -31.42 10.53 -25.72
C GLU A 817 -31.35 9.35 -24.74
N ILE A 818 -30.15 8.99 -24.33
CA ILE A 818 -29.85 7.82 -23.50
C ILE A 818 -29.16 8.30 -22.23
N GLU A 819 -29.71 7.90 -21.07
CA GLU A 819 -29.09 8.04 -19.75
C GLU A 819 -28.12 6.85 -19.56
N LEU A 820 -26.83 7.13 -19.67
CA LEU A 820 -25.77 6.12 -19.70
C LEU A 820 -25.59 5.44 -18.34
N ASP A 821 -25.82 6.16 -17.24
CA ASP A 821 -25.80 5.61 -15.89
C ASP A 821 -26.90 4.56 -15.66
N ARG A 822 -28.11 4.82 -16.12
CA ARG A 822 -29.23 3.85 -16.12
C ARG A 822 -28.93 2.66 -17.01
N LEU A 823 -28.36 2.89 -18.19
CA LEU A 823 -27.96 1.83 -19.09
C LEU A 823 -26.95 0.90 -18.39
N VAL A 824 -25.85 1.44 -17.87
CA VAL A 824 -24.81 0.66 -17.18
C VAL A 824 -25.39 -0.05 -15.94
N SER A 825 -26.24 0.62 -15.14
CA SER A 825 -26.91 0.01 -13.99
C SER A 825 -27.83 -1.15 -14.39
N HIS A 826 -28.58 -1.01 -15.47
CA HIS A 826 -29.40 -2.08 -16.04
C HIS A 826 -28.55 -3.26 -16.50
N LEU A 827 -27.42 -3.00 -17.18
CA LEU A 827 -26.51 -4.04 -17.65
C LEU A 827 -25.90 -4.84 -16.51
N ARG A 828 -25.47 -4.17 -15.43
CA ARG A 828 -24.95 -4.81 -14.22
C ARG A 828 -26.00 -5.77 -13.60
N ARG A 829 -27.24 -5.31 -13.43
CA ARG A 829 -28.36 -6.16 -12.93
C ARG A 829 -28.68 -7.31 -13.87
N ARG A 830 -28.61 -7.07 -15.19
CA ARG A 830 -28.82 -8.11 -16.21
C ARG A 830 -27.73 -9.17 -16.17
N MET A 831 -26.47 -8.79 -15.98
CA MET A 831 -25.37 -9.74 -15.83
C MET A 831 -25.51 -10.55 -14.54
N SER A 832 -25.75 -9.91 -13.39
CA SER A 832 -25.85 -10.61 -12.10
C SER A 832 -27.00 -11.62 -12.07
N GLY A 833 -28.11 -11.34 -12.76
CA GLY A 833 -29.28 -12.21 -12.85
C GLY A 833 -29.31 -13.15 -14.07
N MET A 834 -28.27 -13.15 -14.92
CA MET A 834 -28.28 -13.88 -16.18
C MET A 834 -28.33 -15.40 -15.95
N SER A 835 -29.31 -16.08 -16.55
CA SER A 835 -29.38 -17.54 -16.46
C SER A 835 -28.18 -18.19 -17.18
N ALA A 836 -27.75 -19.35 -16.68
CA ALA A 836 -26.71 -20.16 -17.32
C ALA A 836 -27.00 -20.47 -18.80
N ALA A 837 -28.28 -20.70 -19.14
CA ALA A 837 -28.71 -20.95 -20.51
C ALA A 837 -28.51 -19.73 -21.43
N GLU A 838 -28.95 -18.54 -21.00
CA GLU A 838 -28.75 -17.29 -21.75
C GLU A 838 -27.25 -16.97 -21.89
N ALA A 839 -26.49 -17.09 -20.81
CA ALA A 839 -25.05 -16.86 -20.83
C ALA A 839 -24.34 -17.81 -21.81
N GLY A 840 -24.64 -19.12 -21.76
CA GLY A 840 -24.07 -20.10 -22.68
C GLY A 840 -24.49 -19.88 -24.14
N GLU A 841 -25.67 -19.33 -24.41
CA GLU A 841 -26.06 -18.93 -25.77
C GLU A 841 -25.27 -17.72 -26.27
N ARG A 842 -25.10 -16.68 -25.43
CA ARG A 842 -24.30 -15.49 -25.78
C ARG A 842 -22.84 -15.84 -26.04
N VAL A 843 -22.23 -16.66 -25.20
CA VAL A 843 -20.84 -17.12 -25.41
C VAL A 843 -20.71 -17.98 -26.67
N ARG A 844 -21.72 -18.79 -27.01
CA ARG A 844 -21.77 -19.48 -28.32
C ARG A 844 -21.85 -18.52 -29.50
N ALA A 845 -22.60 -17.43 -29.38
CA ALA A 845 -22.67 -16.40 -30.41
C ALA A 845 -21.31 -15.71 -30.60
N LEU A 846 -20.59 -15.40 -29.52
CA LEU A 846 -19.20 -14.92 -29.58
C LEU A 846 -18.30 -15.94 -30.30
N ALA A 847 -18.37 -17.22 -29.91
CA ALA A 847 -17.57 -18.28 -30.52
C ALA A 847 -17.81 -18.39 -32.04
N ALA A 848 -19.05 -18.19 -32.51
CA ALA A 848 -19.39 -18.23 -33.93
C ALA A 848 -18.69 -17.12 -34.75
N ARG A 849 -18.31 -16.00 -34.11
CA ARG A 849 -17.58 -14.90 -34.73
C ARG A 849 -16.06 -15.05 -34.66
N ALA A 850 -15.56 -16.04 -33.92
CA ALA A 850 -14.12 -16.24 -33.76
C ALA A 850 -13.43 -16.63 -35.07
N GLY A 851 -12.41 -15.86 -35.46
CA GLY A 851 -11.62 -16.12 -36.66
C GLY A 851 -10.67 -17.31 -36.52
N ARG A 852 -10.06 -17.47 -35.35
CA ARG A 852 -9.13 -18.58 -35.03
C ARG A 852 -9.88 -19.80 -34.50
N ALA A 853 -9.51 -21.00 -34.96
CA ALA A 853 -10.13 -22.25 -34.54
C ALA A 853 -9.92 -22.55 -33.04
N SER A 854 -8.74 -22.21 -32.50
CA SER A 854 -8.43 -22.35 -31.07
C SER A 854 -9.33 -21.49 -30.19
N THR A 855 -9.51 -20.21 -30.54
CA THR A 855 -10.42 -19.29 -29.85
C THR A 855 -11.86 -19.78 -29.90
N ARG A 856 -12.31 -20.23 -31.07
CA ARG A 856 -13.65 -20.80 -31.25
C ARG A 856 -13.88 -22.00 -30.34
N PHE A 857 -12.92 -22.93 -30.31
CA PHE A 857 -12.99 -24.11 -29.45
C PHE A 857 -13.04 -23.73 -27.97
N ARG A 858 -12.16 -22.81 -27.53
CA ARG A 858 -12.13 -22.31 -26.14
C ARG A 858 -13.48 -21.72 -25.73
N LEU A 859 -14.04 -20.80 -26.51
CA LEU A 859 -15.33 -20.18 -26.23
C LEU A 859 -16.50 -21.18 -26.29
N GLN A 860 -16.46 -22.18 -27.18
CA GLN A 860 -17.48 -23.24 -27.22
C GLN A 860 -17.43 -24.13 -25.98
N ALA A 861 -16.24 -24.53 -25.54
CA ALA A 861 -16.06 -25.31 -24.32
C ALA A 861 -16.56 -24.52 -23.10
N GLU A 862 -16.23 -23.23 -23.05
CA GLU A 862 -16.66 -22.33 -21.98
C GLU A 862 -18.16 -22.12 -21.96
N ALA A 863 -18.79 -21.95 -23.13
CA ALA A 863 -20.24 -21.89 -23.25
C ALA A 863 -20.95 -23.17 -22.80
N MET A 864 -20.35 -24.35 -23.04
CA MET A 864 -20.88 -25.62 -22.52
C MET A 864 -20.77 -25.69 -20.99
N ARG A 865 -19.61 -25.31 -20.44
CA ARG A 865 -19.37 -25.24 -18.99
C ARG A 865 -20.40 -24.34 -18.32
N ILE A 866 -20.53 -23.11 -18.81
CA ILE A 866 -21.50 -22.13 -18.33
C ILE A 866 -22.94 -22.65 -18.48
N GLY A 867 -23.32 -23.17 -19.66
CA GLY A 867 -24.68 -23.65 -19.92
C GLY A 867 -25.09 -24.85 -19.09
N SER A 868 -24.12 -25.64 -18.59
CA SER A 868 -24.35 -26.76 -17.68
C SER A 868 -24.39 -26.37 -16.19
N ALA A 869 -23.96 -25.15 -15.85
CA ALA A 869 -23.98 -24.68 -14.48
C ALA A 869 -25.42 -24.43 -14.02
N GLY A 870 -25.83 -25.02 -12.89
CA GLY A 870 -27.17 -24.82 -12.33
C GLY A 870 -27.42 -23.43 -11.72
N ALA A 871 -26.39 -22.58 -11.63
CA ALA A 871 -26.43 -21.26 -11.02
C ALA A 871 -26.06 -20.15 -12.03
N PRO A 872 -26.51 -18.89 -11.84
CA PRO A 872 -26.11 -17.76 -12.68
C PRO A 872 -24.58 -17.58 -12.69
N PRO A 873 -23.91 -17.68 -13.85
CA PRO A 873 -22.45 -17.74 -13.94
C PRO A 873 -21.77 -16.43 -13.53
N PHE A 874 -22.44 -15.31 -13.75
CA PHE A 874 -21.92 -13.97 -13.45
C PHE A 874 -22.53 -13.36 -12.18
N ALA A 875 -23.09 -14.16 -11.26
CA ALA A 875 -23.71 -13.65 -10.03
C ALA A 875 -22.74 -12.84 -9.15
N GLY A 876 -21.48 -13.29 -9.06
CA GLY A 876 -20.46 -12.66 -8.22
C GLY A 876 -20.08 -11.26 -8.71
N ALA A 877 -19.95 -10.31 -7.77
CA ALA A 877 -19.66 -8.90 -8.06
C ALA A 877 -18.37 -8.71 -8.86
N LEU A 878 -17.39 -9.62 -8.75
CA LEU A 878 -16.13 -9.56 -9.49
C LEU A 878 -16.31 -9.45 -11.02
N HIS A 879 -17.39 -10.01 -11.58
CA HIS A 879 -17.62 -10.05 -13.03
C HIS A 879 -18.28 -8.79 -13.63
N TRP A 880 -19.02 -8.02 -12.84
CA TRP A 880 -19.87 -6.94 -13.35
C TRP A 880 -19.73 -5.64 -12.57
N ALA A 881 -19.29 -5.69 -11.31
CA ALA A 881 -19.14 -4.51 -10.49
C ALA A 881 -17.92 -3.68 -10.88
N ALA A 882 -17.04 -4.17 -11.77
CA ALA A 882 -15.85 -3.45 -12.20
C ALA A 882 -16.17 -2.25 -13.10
N PHE A 883 -17.17 -2.37 -13.97
CA PHE A 883 -17.41 -1.40 -15.05
C PHE A 883 -17.93 -0.07 -14.50
N GLU A 884 -17.10 0.96 -14.45
CA GLU A 884 -17.46 2.31 -14.00
C GLU A 884 -17.80 3.24 -15.18
N LEU A 885 -18.69 4.20 -14.93
CA LEU A 885 -19.00 5.30 -15.85
C LEU A 885 -18.38 6.60 -15.34
N ILE A 886 -17.62 7.28 -16.19
CA ILE A 886 -16.91 8.51 -15.86
C ILE A 886 -17.18 9.55 -16.97
N GLY A 887 -17.58 10.77 -16.64
CA GLY A 887 -17.87 11.81 -17.63
C GLY A 887 -19.36 12.14 -17.78
N ALA A 888 -19.73 12.55 -18.99
CA ALA A 888 -21.08 12.90 -19.38
C ALA A 888 -22.04 11.70 -19.22
N ARG A 889 -23.20 11.97 -18.63
CA ARG A 889 -24.22 10.96 -18.34
C ARG A 889 -25.26 10.78 -19.44
N ARG A 890 -25.44 11.79 -20.29
CA ARG A 890 -26.40 11.72 -21.39
C ARG A 890 -25.68 11.59 -22.71
N LEU A 891 -26.17 10.68 -23.54
CA LEU A 891 -25.76 10.52 -24.92
C LEU A 891 -26.96 10.76 -25.84
N THR A 892 -26.70 11.20 -27.07
CA THR A 892 -27.69 11.17 -28.14
C THR A 892 -27.16 10.34 -29.29
N VAL A 893 -27.86 9.27 -29.63
CA VAL A 893 -27.49 8.35 -30.73
C VAL A 893 -28.40 8.61 -31.93
N GLY A 894 -27.82 8.93 -33.09
CA GLY A 894 -28.55 9.20 -34.34
C GLY A 894 -29.12 10.63 -34.48
N ASP A 895 -29.78 10.92 -35.61
CA ASP A 895 -30.42 12.22 -35.89
C ASP A 895 -31.89 12.24 -35.45
N ARG A 896 -32.34 13.28 -34.73
CA ARG A 896 -33.78 13.59 -34.64
C ARG A 896 -34.25 14.11 -36.01
N ALA A 897 -35.42 13.67 -36.46
CA ALA A 897 -36.11 14.25 -37.61
C ALA A 897 -36.43 15.74 -37.33
N GLY A 898 -35.51 16.64 -37.68
CA GLY A 898 -35.61 18.08 -37.44
C GLY A 898 -34.28 18.85 -37.41
N ASP A 899 -33.14 18.16 -37.23
CA ASP A 899 -31.87 18.82 -36.87
C ASP A 899 -31.02 19.40 -38.02
N ARG A 900 -31.57 19.55 -39.23
CA ARG A 900 -30.84 20.13 -40.39
C ARG A 900 -30.51 21.63 -40.26
N ALA A 901 -30.77 22.27 -39.11
CA ALA A 901 -30.62 23.72 -38.92
C ALA A 901 -29.50 24.13 -37.93
N ALA A 902 -28.81 23.22 -37.25
CA ALA A 902 -27.94 23.56 -36.12
C ALA A 902 -26.42 23.46 -36.35
N ASP A 903 -25.94 23.25 -37.59
CA ASP A 903 -24.51 23.27 -37.93
C ASP A 903 -23.95 24.71 -38.03
N ARG A 904 -23.87 25.41 -36.91
CA ARG A 904 -22.95 26.56 -36.76
C ARG A 904 -22.10 26.38 -35.49
N PRO A 905 -20.78 26.67 -35.56
CA PRO A 905 -19.89 26.48 -34.43
C PRO A 905 -20.29 27.42 -33.29
N ALA A 906 -20.49 26.87 -32.10
CA ALA A 906 -20.85 27.61 -30.90
C ALA A 906 -19.69 28.54 -30.49
N GLY A 907 -19.86 29.84 -30.76
CA GLY A 907 -19.11 30.88 -30.06
C GLY A 907 -19.62 31.01 -28.62
N ARG A 908 -18.66 31.24 -27.70
CA ARG A 908 -18.77 31.62 -26.28
C ARG A 908 -20.18 31.63 -25.67
N PRO A 909 -20.44 30.94 -24.54
CA PRO A 909 -21.71 31.08 -23.83
C PRO A 909 -21.78 32.47 -23.18
N GLY A 910 -22.54 33.37 -23.80
CA GLY A 910 -23.05 34.57 -23.17
C GLY A 910 -24.25 34.22 -22.29
N ARG A 911 -24.31 34.82 -21.09
CA ARG A 911 -25.48 34.82 -20.21
C ARG A 911 -26.75 35.15 -20.99
N THR A 912 -27.77 34.30 -20.90
CA THR A 912 -29.17 34.72 -21.12
C THR A 912 -30.12 34.03 -20.15
N ASP A 913 -30.79 34.87 -19.37
CA ASP A 913 -32.13 34.65 -18.80
C ASP A 913 -33.10 34.13 -19.87
N ALA A 914 -33.91 33.10 -19.55
CA ALA A 914 -35.31 33.03 -19.97
C ALA A 914 -36.03 31.81 -19.38
N THR A 915 -37.07 32.13 -18.63
CA THR A 915 -38.22 31.31 -18.19
C THR A 915 -38.92 30.55 -19.33
N VAL A 916 -39.24 29.28 -19.12
CA VAL A 916 -40.45 28.63 -19.69
C VAL A 916 -41.06 27.71 -18.64
N ARG A 917 -42.32 27.97 -18.27
CA ARG A 917 -43.15 27.15 -17.36
C ARG A 917 -43.63 25.86 -18.05
N PRO A 918 -43.78 24.74 -17.34
CA PRO A 918 -44.54 23.60 -17.83
C PRO A 918 -46.05 23.82 -17.58
N ILE A 919 -46.90 23.36 -18.51
CA ILE A 919 -48.33 23.12 -18.26
C ILE A 919 -48.54 21.62 -18.36
N VAL A 920 -48.79 20.94 -17.23
CA VAL A 920 -49.79 19.87 -17.10
C VAL A 920 -50.36 19.96 -15.68
N THR A 921 -51.69 19.88 -15.60
CA THR A 921 -52.54 20.08 -14.42
C THR A 921 -52.32 19.05 -13.31
N VAL A 922 -52.17 19.58 -12.09
CA VAL A 922 -52.12 18.91 -10.78
C VAL A 922 -53.46 18.23 -10.46
N GLY A 923 -53.44 16.93 -10.17
CA GLY A 923 -54.47 16.28 -9.34
C GLY A 923 -54.21 16.57 -7.85
N PRO A 924 -55.21 16.52 -6.96
CA PRO A 924 -55.08 17.07 -5.61
C PRO A 924 -53.91 16.45 -4.84
N ASP A 925 -53.09 17.33 -4.27
CA ASP A 925 -51.89 17.03 -3.47
C ASP A 925 -52.14 15.88 -2.47
N PRO A 926 -51.28 14.84 -2.42
CA PRO A 926 -51.06 14.17 -1.16
C PRO A 926 -50.37 15.19 -0.23
N THR A 927 -51.01 15.46 0.91
CA THR A 927 -50.40 16.22 2.00
C THR A 927 -48.97 15.72 2.24
N PRO A 928 -47.96 16.62 2.33
CA PRO A 928 -46.58 16.20 2.53
C PRO A 928 -46.52 15.34 3.78
N ALA A 929 -45.99 14.11 3.67
CA ALA A 929 -45.47 13.44 4.84
C ALA A 929 -44.41 14.38 5.44
N GLU A 930 -44.56 14.72 6.72
CA GLU A 930 -43.64 15.61 7.42
C GLU A 930 -42.21 15.11 7.23
N ALA A 931 -41.35 15.96 6.64
CA ALA A 931 -39.94 15.65 6.49
C ALA A 931 -39.37 15.29 7.87
N PRO A 932 -38.56 14.22 8.00
CA PRO A 932 -37.95 13.86 9.27
C PRO A 932 -37.18 15.06 9.81
N THR A 933 -37.42 15.40 11.08
CA THR A 933 -36.73 16.52 11.72
C THR A 933 -35.22 16.25 11.74
N ARG A 934 -34.40 17.30 11.68
CA ARG A 934 -32.93 17.19 11.79
C ARG A 934 -32.48 16.37 13.03
N GLU A 935 -33.31 16.33 14.08
CA GLU A 935 -33.13 15.47 15.25
C GLU A 935 -33.20 13.96 14.93
N HIS A 936 -34.08 13.50 14.03
CA HIS A 936 -34.23 12.08 13.69
C HIS A 936 -33.03 11.54 12.90
N VAL A 937 -32.49 12.36 11.99
CA VAL A 937 -31.25 12.06 11.25
C VAL A 937 -30.05 12.03 12.21
N ALA A 938 -29.96 13.01 13.11
CA ALA A 938 -28.92 13.04 14.14
C ALA A 938 -29.01 11.85 15.11
N ASP A 939 -30.21 11.42 15.49
CA ASP A 939 -30.46 10.26 16.35
C ASP A 939 -30.10 8.95 15.65
N THR A 940 -30.42 8.79 14.36
CA THR A 940 -30.03 7.61 13.55
C THR A 940 -28.51 7.47 13.47
N TRP A 941 -27.80 8.58 13.22
CA TRP A 941 -26.33 8.59 13.19
C TRP A 941 -25.67 8.51 14.57
N ALA A 942 -26.27 9.12 15.60
CA ALA A 942 -25.81 9.00 16.99
C ALA A 942 -25.98 7.57 17.51
N ARG A 943 -27.06 6.89 17.13
CA ARG A 943 -27.28 5.46 17.38
C ARG A 943 -26.26 4.59 16.67
N LEU A 944 -25.87 4.89 15.43
CA LEU A 944 -24.79 4.17 14.73
C LEU A 944 -23.39 4.46 15.30
N ALA A 945 -23.13 5.70 15.70
CA ALA A 945 -21.90 6.09 16.39
C ALA A 945 -21.78 5.47 17.80
N THR A 946 -22.90 5.03 18.39
CA THR A 946 -22.95 4.33 19.69
C THR A 946 -23.19 2.81 19.56
N ALA A 947 -23.72 2.32 18.43
CA ALA A 947 -24.04 0.92 18.14
C ALA A 947 -22.81 0.04 17.84
N THR A 948 -21.59 0.59 17.90
CA THR A 948 -20.38 -0.23 18.05
C THR A 948 -20.27 -0.89 19.44
N LYS A 949 -21.31 -0.77 20.28
CA LYS A 949 -21.45 -1.42 21.60
C LYS A 949 -22.87 -1.97 21.83
N ASP A 950 -23.39 -2.79 20.92
CA ASP A 950 -24.55 -3.63 21.24
C ASP A 950 -24.09 -4.87 22.04
N PRO A 951 -24.49 -5.06 23.31
CA PRO A 951 -24.00 -6.16 24.16
C PRO A 951 -24.41 -7.55 23.67
N ASP A 952 -25.51 -7.68 22.94
CA ASP A 952 -26.02 -8.98 22.47
C ASP A 952 -25.34 -9.37 21.15
N LEU A 953 -25.10 -8.41 20.24
CA LEU A 953 -24.25 -8.61 19.05
C LEU A 953 -22.78 -8.79 19.43
N THR A 954 -22.29 -8.09 20.45
CA THR A 954 -20.92 -8.26 20.97
C THR A 954 -20.76 -9.64 21.61
N ARG A 955 -21.76 -10.14 22.37
CA ARG A 955 -21.74 -11.51 22.90
C ARG A 955 -21.72 -12.56 21.80
N GLU A 956 -22.52 -12.39 20.74
CA GLU A 956 -22.53 -13.33 19.60
C GLU A 956 -21.23 -13.26 18.78
N ALA A 957 -20.67 -12.05 18.57
CA ALA A 957 -19.39 -11.88 17.89
C ALA A 957 -18.22 -12.46 18.70
N LEU A 958 -18.18 -12.21 20.02
CA LEU A 958 -17.20 -12.80 20.94
C LEU A 958 -17.30 -14.33 20.94
N ARG A 959 -18.52 -14.88 20.97
CA ARG A 959 -18.75 -16.34 20.90
C ARG A 959 -18.21 -16.93 19.59
N ARG A 960 -18.52 -16.32 18.44
CA ARG A 960 -18.02 -16.79 17.13
C ARG A 960 -16.50 -16.68 17.00
N LEU A 961 -15.91 -15.59 17.49
CA LEU A 961 -14.46 -15.40 17.49
C LEU A 961 -13.77 -16.42 18.40
N TYR A 962 -14.34 -16.72 19.56
CA TYR A 962 -13.82 -17.73 20.47
C TYR A 962 -13.86 -19.13 19.87
N GLU A 963 -15.01 -19.51 19.29
CA GLU A 963 -15.17 -20.80 18.60
C GLU A 963 -14.19 -20.92 17.42
N ARG A 964 -14.04 -19.85 16.62
CA ARG A 964 -13.11 -19.83 15.48
C ARG A 964 -11.65 -19.90 15.93
N ALA A 965 -11.26 -19.12 16.94
CA ALA A 965 -9.92 -19.17 17.51
C ALA A 965 -9.56 -20.58 17.97
N GLY A 966 -10.47 -21.26 18.67
CA GLY A 966 -10.29 -22.65 19.09
C GLY A 966 -10.10 -23.63 17.92
N GLN A 967 -10.85 -23.47 16.82
CA GLN A 967 -10.67 -24.29 15.61
C GLN A 967 -9.33 -24.02 14.91
N ARG A 968 -8.91 -22.76 14.85
CA ARG A 968 -7.63 -22.35 14.26
C ARG A 968 -6.44 -22.88 15.06
N ILE A 969 -6.50 -22.82 16.39
CA ILE A 969 -5.48 -23.42 17.26
C ILE A 969 -5.35 -24.93 16.98
N LYS A 970 -6.48 -25.65 16.87
CA LYS A 970 -6.47 -27.08 16.53
C LYS A 970 -5.87 -27.38 15.16
N ARG A 971 -6.04 -26.48 14.19
CA ARG A 971 -5.49 -26.57 12.83
C ARG A 971 -4.07 -26.02 12.70
N ARG A 972 -3.42 -25.61 13.80
CA ARG A 972 -2.10 -24.95 13.82
C ARG A 972 -2.06 -23.60 13.05
N GLU A 973 -3.21 -22.96 12.82
CA GLU A 973 -3.33 -21.61 12.24
C GLU A 973 -3.11 -20.54 13.34
N LEU A 974 -1.89 -20.49 13.91
CA LEU A 974 -1.62 -19.77 15.16
C LEU A 974 -1.75 -18.25 15.04
N ASP A 975 -1.39 -17.66 13.90
CA ASP A 975 -1.50 -16.22 13.70
C ASP A 975 -2.95 -15.77 13.56
N GLY A 976 -3.77 -16.52 12.80
CA GLY A 976 -5.20 -16.27 12.68
C GLY A 976 -5.95 -16.46 14.01
N ALA A 977 -5.51 -17.40 14.84
CA ALA A 977 -6.04 -17.54 16.21
C ALA A 977 -5.64 -16.35 17.10
N ARG A 978 -4.39 -15.87 16.99
CA ARG A 978 -3.92 -14.69 17.71
C ARG A 978 -4.75 -13.45 17.37
N ASP A 979 -5.06 -13.27 16.10
CA ASP A 979 -5.85 -12.13 15.62
C ASP A 979 -7.29 -12.20 16.10
N ASP A 980 -7.90 -13.40 16.12
CA ASP A 980 -9.24 -13.59 16.66
C ASP A 980 -9.31 -13.27 18.16
N LEU A 981 -8.32 -13.72 18.94
CA LEU A 981 -8.24 -13.48 20.38
C LEU A 981 -7.90 -12.02 20.70
N ARG A 982 -7.03 -11.38 19.90
CA ARG A 982 -6.80 -9.93 19.98
C ARG A 982 -8.08 -9.18 19.67
N ARG A 983 -8.82 -9.59 18.64
CA ARG A 983 -10.10 -8.98 18.29
C ARG A 983 -11.14 -9.14 19.40
N MET A 984 -11.14 -10.28 20.10
CA MET A 984 -11.97 -10.44 21.29
C MET A 984 -11.58 -9.47 22.41
N LEU A 985 -10.28 -9.27 22.67
CA LEU A 985 -9.81 -8.30 23.67
C LEU A 985 -10.03 -6.84 23.26
N GLU A 986 -10.09 -6.54 21.96
CA GLU A 986 -10.49 -5.23 21.46
C GLU A 986 -11.99 -4.96 21.67
N LEU A 987 -12.81 -6.01 21.58
CA LEU A 987 -14.25 -5.95 21.83
C LEU A 987 -14.57 -5.92 23.34
N ASP A 988 -13.83 -6.68 24.14
CA ASP A 988 -13.92 -6.75 25.59
C ASP A 988 -12.54 -7.04 26.21
N ALA A 989 -11.90 -5.99 26.74
CA ALA A 989 -10.54 -6.06 27.28
C ALA A 989 -10.44 -6.94 28.55
N ASP A 990 -11.58 -7.25 29.18
CA ASP A 990 -11.70 -8.07 30.38
C ASP A 990 -12.37 -9.43 30.09
N SER A 991 -12.38 -9.87 28.82
CA SER A 991 -12.90 -11.18 28.43
C SER A 991 -12.05 -12.31 29.02
N ALA A 992 -12.67 -13.08 29.92
CA ALA A 992 -12.06 -14.27 30.50
C ALA A 992 -11.83 -15.36 29.44
N GLU A 993 -12.76 -15.51 28.49
CA GLU A 993 -12.68 -16.44 27.37
C GLU A 993 -11.53 -16.08 26.43
N ALA A 994 -11.34 -14.80 26.09
CA ALA A 994 -10.20 -14.36 25.28
C ALA A 994 -8.86 -14.61 25.98
N SER A 995 -8.81 -14.37 27.30
CA SER A 995 -7.62 -14.66 28.12
C SER A 995 -7.33 -16.16 28.18
N ALA A 996 -8.36 -17.01 28.31
CA ALA A 996 -8.21 -18.47 28.28
C ALA A 996 -7.73 -18.96 26.90
N GLY A 997 -8.28 -18.39 25.82
CA GLY A 997 -7.86 -18.70 24.46
C GLY A 997 -6.42 -18.27 24.16
N LEU A 998 -5.95 -17.14 24.72
CA LEU A 998 -4.53 -16.76 24.65
C LEU A 998 -3.64 -17.76 25.40
N GLY A 999 -4.13 -18.28 26.53
CA GLY A 999 -3.48 -19.37 27.25
C GLY A 999 -3.30 -20.62 26.39
N ALA A 1000 -4.38 -21.05 25.72
CA ALA A 1000 -4.34 -22.19 24.80
C ALA A 1000 -3.45 -21.94 23.58
N LEU A 1001 -3.43 -20.71 23.05
CA LEU A 1001 -2.55 -20.30 21.95
C LEU A 1001 -1.07 -20.34 22.35
N ALA A 1002 -0.73 -19.78 23.52
CA ALA A 1002 0.63 -19.78 24.05
C ALA A 1002 1.10 -21.22 24.31
N LEU A 1003 0.22 -22.09 24.82
CA LEU A 1003 0.50 -23.52 24.96
C LEU A 1003 0.80 -24.18 23.60
N ALA A 1004 0.03 -23.87 22.56
CA ALA A 1004 0.29 -24.38 21.20
C ALA A 1004 1.62 -23.88 20.61
N GLN A 1005 2.14 -22.75 21.13
CA GLN A 1005 3.45 -22.15 20.82
C GLN A 1005 4.58 -22.63 21.75
N SER A 1006 4.27 -23.51 22.69
CA SER A 1006 5.20 -23.99 23.73
C SER A 1006 5.72 -22.89 24.68
N ASP A 1007 5.03 -21.75 24.76
CA ASP A 1007 5.27 -20.69 25.75
C ASP A 1007 4.49 -21.01 27.04
N LEU A 1008 5.10 -21.82 27.90
CA LEU A 1008 4.47 -22.29 29.14
C LEU A 1008 4.24 -21.16 30.14
N ASP A 1009 5.17 -20.21 30.23
CA ASP A 1009 5.08 -19.08 31.17
C ASP A 1009 3.98 -18.10 30.73
N GLY A 1010 3.93 -17.77 29.44
CA GLY A 1010 2.86 -16.94 28.87
C GLY A 1010 1.49 -17.63 28.96
N ALA A 1011 1.44 -18.94 28.75
CA ALA A 1011 0.22 -19.72 28.89
C ALA A 1011 -0.32 -19.69 30.34
N LEU A 1012 0.54 -19.92 31.34
CA LEU A 1012 0.15 -19.83 32.76
C LEU A 1012 -0.36 -18.44 33.12
N ALA A 1013 0.35 -17.38 32.72
CA ALA A 1013 -0.04 -16.00 33.05
C ALA A 1013 -1.41 -15.63 32.44
N ALA A 1014 -1.68 -16.04 31.21
CA ALA A 1014 -2.95 -15.79 30.54
C ALA A 1014 -4.13 -16.59 31.17
N LEU A 1015 -3.87 -17.84 31.56
CA LEU A 1015 -4.87 -18.70 32.22
C LEU A 1015 -5.16 -18.25 33.66
N ASP A 1016 -4.14 -17.83 34.41
CA ASP A 1016 -4.32 -17.25 35.74
C ASP A 1016 -5.15 -15.95 35.67
N ARG A 1017 -4.92 -15.12 34.64
CA ARG A 1017 -5.78 -13.96 34.37
C ARG A 1017 -7.22 -14.37 34.04
N ALA A 1018 -7.42 -15.38 33.21
CA ALA A 1018 -8.75 -15.88 32.88
C ALA A 1018 -9.51 -16.38 34.12
N ILE A 1019 -8.84 -17.13 34.99
CA ILE A 1019 -9.41 -17.63 36.26
C ILE A 1019 -9.67 -16.47 37.24
N ALA A 1020 -8.81 -15.46 37.29
CA ALA A 1020 -9.04 -14.28 38.12
C ALA A 1020 -10.28 -13.48 37.66
N LEU A 1021 -10.50 -13.39 36.34
CA LEU A 1021 -11.66 -12.73 35.74
C LEU A 1021 -12.94 -13.56 35.90
N LYS A 1022 -12.86 -14.88 35.74
CA LYS A 1022 -13.98 -15.81 35.85
C LYS A 1022 -13.55 -17.12 36.51
N PRO A 1023 -13.63 -17.23 37.86
CA PRO A 1023 -13.18 -18.41 38.59
C PRO A 1023 -13.94 -19.70 38.25
N THR A 1024 -15.11 -19.59 37.63
CA THR A 1024 -15.99 -20.71 37.23
C THR A 1024 -15.76 -21.17 35.79
N LEU A 1025 -14.76 -20.63 35.07
CA LEU A 1025 -14.46 -21.04 33.70
C LEU A 1025 -13.70 -22.37 33.69
N VAL A 1026 -14.39 -23.46 33.38
CA VAL A 1026 -13.88 -24.84 33.46
C VAL A 1026 -12.71 -25.05 32.50
N GLU A 1027 -12.78 -24.50 31.30
CA GLU A 1027 -11.74 -24.59 30.27
C GLU A 1027 -10.43 -23.95 30.74
N ALA A 1028 -10.49 -22.85 31.48
CA ALA A 1028 -9.28 -22.20 31.98
C ALA A 1028 -8.57 -23.06 33.05
N HIS A 1029 -9.33 -23.71 33.95
CA HIS A 1029 -8.76 -24.65 34.92
C HIS A 1029 -8.22 -25.92 34.27
N ARG A 1030 -8.91 -26.43 33.25
CA ARG A 1030 -8.49 -27.59 32.46
C ARG A 1030 -7.21 -27.29 31.67
N ASP A 1031 -7.17 -26.20 30.92
CA ASP A 1031 -6.03 -25.87 30.07
C ASP A 1031 -4.82 -25.50 30.95
N ARG A 1032 -5.05 -24.90 32.13
CA ARG A 1032 -4.01 -24.68 33.15
C ARG A 1032 -3.43 -25.98 33.68
N SER A 1033 -4.23 -27.02 33.88
CA SER A 1033 -3.68 -28.31 34.31
C SER A 1033 -2.79 -28.93 33.24
N VAL A 1034 -3.15 -28.81 31.95
CA VAL A 1034 -2.31 -29.26 30.83
C VAL A 1034 -0.97 -28.52 30.79
N VAL A 1035 -0.98 -27.21 30.97
CA VAL A 1035 0.27 -26.41 31.02
C VAL A 1035 1.13 -26.83 32.21
N LEU A 1036 0.54 -27.10 33.38
CA LEU A 1036 1.28 -27.54 34.57
C LEU A 1036 1.85 -28.96 34.44
N ILE A 1037 1.15 -29.87 33.73
CA ILE A 1037 1.70 -31.18 33.36
C ILE A 1037 2.94 -30.98 32.47
N ALA A 1038 2.84 -30.12 31.45
CA ALA A 1038 3.96 -29.80 30.57
C ALA A 1038 5.12 -29.10 31.28
N GLY A 1039 4.81 -28.27 32.29
CA GLY A 1039 5.79 -27.58 33.15
C GLY A 1039 6.36 -28.43 34.29
N MET A 1040 6.04 -29.73 34.34
CA MET A 1040 6.48 -30.67 35.39
C MET A 1040 6.06 -30.29 36.82
N ASP A 1041 4.92 -29.63 37.00
CA ASP A 1041 4.28 -29.40 38.30
C ASP A 1041 3.03 -30.29 38.46
N PRO A 1042 3.20 -31.57 38.81
CA PRO A 1042 2.09 -32.51 38.94
C PRO A 1042 1.13 -32.14 40.08
N ALA A 1043 1.62 -31.52 41.16
CA ALA A 1043 0.80 -31.12 42.29
C ALA A 1043 -0.14 -29.96 41.91
N GLY A 1044 0.38 -28.95 41.22
CA GLY A 1044 -0.42 -27.86 40.67
C GLY A 1044 -1.43 -28.34 39.63
N ALA A 1045 -1.03 -29.27 38.76
CA ALA A 1045 -1.91 -29.86 37.75
C ALA A 1045 -3.10 -30.63 38.37
N VAL A 1046 -2.84 -31.44 39.39
CA VAL A 1046 -3.90 -32.15 40.15
C VAL A 1046 -4.88 -31.16 40.78
N ALA A 1047 -4.38 -30.07 41.37
CA ALA A 1047 -5.21 -29.06 42.00
C ALA A 1047 -6.12 -28.36 40.97
N ALA A 1048 -5.57 -27.99 39.80
CA ALA A 1048 -6.32 -27.37 38.70
C ALA A 1048 -7.39 -28.31 38.13
N CYS A 1049 -7.06 -29.59 37.87
CA CYS A 1049 -8.05 -30.59 37.45
C CYS A 1049 -9.13 -30.83 38.52
N SER A 1050 -8.76 -30.82 39.79
CA SER A 1050 -9.73 -31.02 40.89
C SER A 1050 -10.67 -29.83 41.04
N ALA A 1051 -10.19 -28.61 40.77
CA ALA A 1051 -11.03 -27.42 40.69
C ALA A 1051 -12.01 -27.51 39.50
N ALA A 1052 -11.54 -27.94 38.33
CA ALA A 1052 -12.40 -28.18 37.17
C ALA A 1052 -13.48 -29.26 37.45
N LEU A 1053 -13.09 -30.38 38.05
CA LEU A 1053 -14.01 -31.48 38.42
C LEU A 1053 -15.02 -31.09 39.51
N ALA A 1054 -14.71 -30.12 40.36
CA ALA A 1054 -15.66 -29.59 41.32
C ALA A 1054 -16.77 -28.76 40.64
N LEU A 1055 -16.47 -28.16 39.47
CA LEU A 1055 -17.42 -27.41 38.64
C LEU A 1055 -18.20 -28.36 37.71
N GLU A 1056 -17.52 -29.32 37.09
CA GLU A 1056 -18.11 -30.30 36.17
C GLU A 1056 -17.70 -31.74 36.56
N PRO A 1057 -18.41 -32.36 37.52
CA PRO A 1057 -18.05 -33.68 38.05
C PRO A 1057 -18.30 -34.85 37.09
N ASP A 1058 -19.05 -34.62 36.02
CA ASP A 1058 -19.40 -35.63 35.01
C ASP A 1058 -18.54 -35.54 33.73
N ASP A 1059 -17.62 -34.57 33.62
CA ASP A 1059 -16.70 -34.49 32.47
C ASP A 1059 -15.56 -35.51 32.61
N HIS A 1060 -15.66 -36.60 31.84
CA HIS A 1060 -14.69 -37.68 31.79
C HIS A 1060 -13.29 -37.22 31.33
N GLN A 1061 -13.16 -36.15 30.53
CA GLN A 1061 -11.86 -35.64 30.07
C GLN A 1061 -11.04 -35.07 31.23
N LEU A 1062 -11.71 -34.48 32.21
CA LEU A 1062 -11.05 -33.95 33.40
C LEU A 1062 -10.47 -35.07 34.29
N TYR A 1063 -11.12 -36.24 34.34
CA TYR A 1063 -10.55 -37.43 34.99
C TYR A 1063 -9.32 -37.94 34.24
N VAL A 1064 -9.34 -37.96 32.90
CA VAL A 1064 -8.16 -38.32 32.08
C VAL A 1064 -6.99 -37.34 32.33
N HIS A 1065 -7.26 -36.04 32.34
CA HIS A 1065 -6.23 -35.02 32.61
C HIS A 1065 -5.68 -35.11 34.03
N ARG A 1066 -6.53 -35.37 35.04
CA ARG A 1066 -6.07 -35.59 36.41
C ARG A 1066 -5.25 -36.87 36.54
N ALA A 1067 -5.65 -37.94 35.85
CA ALA A 1067 -4.90 -39.18 35.80
C ALA A 1067 -3.51 -38.99 35.17
N MET A 1068 -3.39 -38.17 34.11
CA MET A 1068 -2.09 -37.80 33.54
C MET A 1068 -1.25 -36.96 34.50
N ALA A 1069 -1.86 -36.06 35.28
CA ALA A 1069 -1.15 -35.32 36.32
C ALA A 1069 -0.63 -36.24 37.45
N TRP A 1070 -1.43 -37.23 37.86
CA TRP A 1070 -1.00 -38.28 38.79
C TRP A 1070 0.15 -39.12 38.22
N LEU A 1071 0.07 -39.48 36.95
CA LEU A 1071 1.12 -40.22 36.25
C LEU A 1071 2.43 -39.43 36.21
N ALA A 1072 2.38 -38.13 35.88
CA ALA A 1072 3.54 -37.24 35.92
C ALA A 1072 4.14 -37.14 37.34
N GLY A 1073 3.30 -37.23 38.37
CA GLY A 1073 3.70 -37.35 39.78
C GLY A 1073 4.09 -38.77 40.24
N SER A 1074 4.12 -39.75 39.33
CA SER A 1074 4.36 -41.18 39.62
C SER A 1074 3.36 -41.83 40.59
N ASP A 1075 2.18 -41.24 40.82
CA ASP A 1075 1.09 -41.87 41.56
C ASP A 1075 0.21 -42.71 40.62
N PHE A 1076 0.73 -43.89 40.27
CA PHE A 1076 0.05 -44.81 39.37
C PHE A 1076 -1.29 -45.34 39.94
N SER A 1077 -1.49 -45.31 41.26
CA SER A 1077 -2.71 -45.84 41.87
C SER A 1077 -3.87 -44.87 41.68
N SER A 1078 -3.64 -43.58 41.97
CA SER A 1078 -4.63 -42.52 41.72
C SER A 1078 -4.91 -42.34 40.23
N ALA A 1079 -3.88 -42.46 39.38
CA ALA A 1079 -4.04 -42.42 37.93
C ALA A 1079 -4.98 -43.53 37.41
N LEU A 1080 -4.81 -44.77 37.87
CA LEU A 1080 -5.66 -45.90 37.47
C LEU A 1080 -7.11 -45.71 37.92
N ILE A 1081 -7.36 -45.18 39.12
CA ILE A 1081 -8.72 -44.90 39.61
C ILE A 1081 -9.41 -43.86 38.73
N ASP A 1082 -8.72 -42.79 38.37
CA ASP A 1082 -9.27 -41.73 37.52
C ASP A 1082 -9.48 -42.24 36.07
N PHE A 1083 -8.57 -43.08 35.54
CA PHE A 1083 -8.79 -43.74 34.25
C PHE A 1083 -9.96 -44.73 34.26
N ASP A 1084 -10.11 -45.53 35.32
CA ASP A 1084 -11.26 -46.43 35.47
C ASP A 1084 -12.57 -45.66 35.55
N THR A 1085 -12.55 -44.51 36.26
CA THR A 1085 -13.70 -43.62 36.34
C THR A 1085 -14.03 -43.02 34.98
N ALA A 1086 -13.03 -42.53 34.23
CA ALA A 1086 -13.21 -42.01 32.88
C ALA A 1086 -13.78 -43.07 31.93
N ILE A 1087 -13.24 -44.29 31.96
CA ILE A 1087 -13.69 -45.41 31.12
C ILE A 1087 -15.13 -45.85 31.46
N GLN A 1088 -15.50 -45.89 32.75
CA GLN A 1088 -16.87 -46.21 33.16
C GLN A 1088 -17.88 -45.17 32.70
N ARG A 1089 -17.47 -43.90 32.66
CA ARG A 1089 -18.33 -42.77 32.27
C ARG A 1089 -18.36 -42.56 30.76
N TRP A 1090 -17.29 -42.91 30.05
CA TRP A 1090 -17.19 -42.81 28.61
C TRP A 1090 -16.57 -44.07 28.01
N THR A 1091 -17.40 -45.09 27.85
CA THR A 1091 -16.98 -46.43 27.45
C THR A 1091 -16.50 -46.54 26.00
N ASP A 1092 -16.71 -45.52 25.18
CA ASP A 1092 -16.48 -45.59 23.73
C ASP A 1092 -15.25 -44.78 23.26
N GLU A 1093 -14.57 -44.04 24.16
CA GLU A 1093 -13.41 -43.22 23.80
C GLU A 1093 -12.09 -44.01 23.85
N PRO A 1094 -11.38 -44.19 22.71
CA PRO A 1094 -10.14 -44.96 22.64
C PRO A 1094 -8.99 -44.34 23.47
N ALA A 1095 -8.93 -43.01 23.57
CA ALA A 1095 -7.82 -42.30 24.23
C ALA A 1095 -7.66 -42.69 25.71
N ALA A 1096 -8.76 -42.93 26.43
CA ALA A 1096 -8.71 -43.34 27.83
C ALA A 1096 -8.13 -44.76 28.00
N TYR A 1097 -8.41 -45.67 27.08
CA TYR A 1097 -7.83 -47.02 27.07
C TYR A 1097 -6.32 -46.99 26.77
N LEU A 1098 -5.88 -46.16 25.82
CA LEU A 1098 -4.46 -46.01 25.48
C LEU A 1098 -3.65 -45.30 26.57
N ALA A 1099 -4.23 -44.30 27.22
CA ALA A 1099 -3.60 -43.64 28.35
C ALA A 1099 -3.46 -44.61 29.54
N LYS A 1100 -4.48 -45.44 29.80
CA LYS A 1100 -4.42 -46.50 30.82
C LYS A 1100 -3.39 -47.58 30.47
N SER A 1101 -3.27 -48.01 29.21
CA SER A 1101 -2.28 -49.01 28.80
C SER A 1101 -0.85 -48.52 29.06
N THR A 1102 -0.60 -47.23 28.86
CA THR A 1102 0.70 -46.58 29.16
C THR A 1102 1.04 -46.71 30.65
N VAL A 1103 0.08 -46.48 31.54
CA VAL A 1103 0.26 -46.64 33.00
C VAL A 1103 0.49 -48.11 33.38
N LEU A 1104 -0.21 -49.04 32.73
CA LEU A 1104 -0.03 -50.47 32.96
C LEU A 1104 1.35 -50.95 32.50
N LEU A 1105 1.86 -50.47 31.35
CA LEU A 1105 3.24 -50.71 30.92
C LEU A 1105 4.26 -50.16 31.92
N ALA A 1106 4.05 -48.94 32.43
CA ALA A 1106 4.90 -48.35 33.46
C ALA A 1106 4.90 -49.16 34.78
N ARG A 1107 3.80 -49.86 35.08
CA ARG A 1107 3.69 -50.81 36.21
C ARG A 1107 4.13 -52.24 35.87
N GLN A 1108 4.66 -52.48 34.66
CA GLN A 1108 5.04 -53.80 34.15
C GLN A 1108 3.87 -54.80 34.05
N ASP A 1109 2.63 -54.32 34.02
CA ASP A 1109 1.46 -55.14 33.69
C ASP A 1109 1.24 -55.14 32.17
N THR A 1110 2.13 -55.86 31.48
CA THR A 1110 2.14 -55.88 30.01
C THR A 1110 0.90 -56.55 29.42
N GLN A 1111 0.30 -57.52 30.11
CA GLN A 1111 -0.93 -58.16 29.63
C GLN A 1111 -2.13 -57.22 29.78
N GLY A 1112 -2.27 -56.56 30.92
CA GLY A 1112 -3.32 -55.54 31.09
C GLY A 1112 -3.17 -54.39 30.10
N ALA A 1113 -1.94 -54.00 29.75
CA ALA A 1113 -1.70 -53.01 28.72
C ALA A 1113 -2.17 -53.46 27.33
N LEU A 1114 -1.90 -54.71 26.94
CA LEU A 1114 -2.38 -55.27 25.67
C LEU A 1114 -3.91 -55.32 25.62
N ASP A 1115 -4.55 -55.79 26.70
CA ASP A 1115 -6.01 -55.85 26.78
C ASP A 1115 -6.64 -54.45 26.61
N MET A 1116 -6.01 -53.41 27.17
CA MET A 1116 -6.45 -52.03 27.00
C MET A 1116 -6.15 -51.50 25.59
N CYS A 1117 -5.00 -51.81 24.99
CA CYS A 1117 -4.71 -51.45 23.60
C CYS A 1117 -5.71 -52.12 22.63
N GLU A 1118 -6.02 -53.40 22.81
CA GLU A 1118 -7.02 -54.13 22.03
C GLU A 1118 -8.42 -53.52 22.21
N ALA A 1119 -8.79 -53.15 23.45
CA ALA A 1119 -10.05 -52.45 23.71
C ALA A 1119 -10.11 -51.09 23.01
N GLY A 1120 -9.02 -50.32 22.98
CA GLY A 1120 -8.93 -49.05 22.27
C GLY A 1120 -9.02 -49.23 20.75
N ILE A 1121 -8.29 -50.19 20.18
CA ILE A 1121 -8.30 -50.51 18.75
C ILE A 1121 -9.68 -51.01 18.30
N ALA A 1122 -10.37 -51.83 19.11
CA ALA A 1122 -11.70 -52.31 18.78
C ALA A 1122 -12.73 -51.18 18.65
N ARG A 1123 -12.50 -50.04 19.31
CA ARG A 1123 -13.36 -48.84 19.26
C ARG A 1123 -13.01 -47.93 18.09
N GLN A 1124 -11.72 -47.80 17.79
CA GLN A 1124 -11.23 -47.01 16.67
C GLN A 1124 -10.10 -47.74 15.92
N PRO A 1125 -10.46 -48.62 14.97
CA PRO A 1125 -9.50 -49.44 14.24
C PRO A 1125 -8.51 -48.63 13.38
N GLU A 1126 -8.84 -47.39 13.03
CA GLU A 1126 -8.03 -46.47 12.23
C GLU A 1126 -7.07 -45.60 13.05
N ASN A 1127 -7.05 -45.74 14.38
CA ASN A 1127 -6.17 -44.93 15.23
C ASN A 1127 -4.73 -45.46 15.22
N GLY A 1128 -3.88 -44.88 14.36
CA GLY A 1128 -2.46 -45.28 14.23
C GLY A 1128 -1.66 -45.23 15.54
N ALA A 1129 -1.96 -44.29 16.45
CA ALA A 1129 -1.29 -44.19 17.75
C ALA A 1129 -1.59 -45.39 18.67
N ALA A 1130 -2.76 -46.02 18.51
CA ALA A 1130 -3.12 -47.23 19.24
C ALA A 1130 -2.21 -48.41 18.87
N TYR A 1131 -1.86 -48.53 17.59
CA TYR A 1131 -0.94 -49.55 17.10
C TYR A 1131 0.50 -49.28 17.56
N VAL A 1132 0.96 -48.02 17.61
CA VAL A 1132 2.28 -47.69 18.20
C VAL A 1132 2.36 -48.12 19.68
N GLN A 1133 1.30 -47.90 20.44
CA GLN A 1133 1.27 -48.31 21.86
C GLN A 1133 1.16 -49.83 22.02
N ARG A 1134 0.42 -50.52 21.15
CA ARG A 1134 0.39 -51.98 21.14
C ARG A 1134 1.73 -52.57 20.70
N ALA A 1135 2.42 -51.97 19.74
CA ALA A 1135 3.77 -52.34 19.35
C ALA A 1135 4.75 -52.26 20.53
N THR A 1136 4.64 -51.20 21.34
CA THR A 1136 5.44 -51.04 22.56
C THR A 1136 5.13 -52.14 23.58
N ALA A 1137 3.88 -52.55 23.70
CA ALA A 1137 3.49 -53.66 24.57
C ALA A 1137 3.94 -55.03 24.05
N HIS A 1138 3.93 -55.26 22.72
CA HIS A 1138 4.54 -56.43 22.07
C HIS A 1138 6.05 -56.48 22.30
N ALA A 1139 6.75 -55.36 22.12
CA ALA A 1139 8.19 -55.25 22.40
C ALA A 1139 8.52 -55.53 23.88
N ALA A 1140 7.69 -55.05 24.82
CA ALA A 1140 7.82 -55.35 26.24
C ALA A 1140 7.61 -56.84 26.59
N ARG A 1141 6.99 -57.62 25.69
CA ARG A 1141 6.90 -59.09 25.74
C ARG A 1141 7.99 -59.81 24.95
N ALA A 1142 8.96 -59.08 24.41
CA ALA A 1142 9.95 -59.58 23.46
C ALA A 1142 9.33 -60.17 22.16
N ASP A 1143 8.13 -59.73 21.79
CA ASP A 1143 7.49 -60.05 20.51
C ASP A 1143 7.83 -58.96 19.48
N LEU A 1144 9.01 -59.08 18.88
CA LEU A 1144 9.51 -58.12 17.90
C LEU A 1144 8.70 -58.13 16.61
N ASP A 1145 8.28 -59.31 16.14
CA ASP A 1145 7.50 -59.45 14.89
C ASP A 1145 6.15 -58.75 15.02
N GLY A 1146 5.46 -58.93 16.16
CA GLY A 1146 4.23 -58.21 16.47
C GLY A 1146 4.43 -56.70 16.56
N ALA A 1147 5.53 -56.26 17.18
CA ALA A 1147 5.86 -54.84 17.30
C ALA A 1147 6.10 -54.17 15.92
N LEU A 1148 6.83 -54.84 15.02
CA LEU A 1148 7.11 -54.31 13.68
C LEU A 1148 5.83 -54.29 12.81
N ALA A 1149 4.99 -55.32 12.87
CA ALA A 1149 3.73 -55.37 12.14
C ALA A 1149 2.76 -54.25 12.57
N ASP A 1150 2.72 -53.94 13.87
CA ASP A 1150 1.93 -52.83 14.39
C ASP A 1150 2.53 -51.46 14.00
N CYS A 1151 3.86 -51.34 13.91
CA CYS A 1151 4.50 -50.13 13.38
C CYS A 1151 4.17 -49.90 11.90
N ASP A 1152 4.20 -50.95 11.08
CA ASP A 1152 3.81 -50.87 9.65
C ASP A 1152 2.35 -50.45 9.51
N THR A 1153 1.48 -50.97 10.37
CA THR A 1153 0.06 -50.56 10.41
C THR A 1153 -0.07 -49.09 10.83
N ALA A 1154 0.70 -48.64 11.83
CA ALA A 1154 0.69 -47.24 12.26
C ALA A 1154 1.19 -46.28 11.16
N ILE A 1155 2.23 -46.66 10.41
CA ILE A 1155 2.77 -45.87 9.28
C ILE A 1155 1.69 -45.63 8.20
N LEU A 1156 0.83 -46.63 7.94
CA LEU A 1156 -0.26 -46.50 6.97
C LEU A 1156 -1.43 -45.63 7.44
N LEU A 1157 -1.63 -45.53 8.77
CA LEU A 1157 -2.81 -44.90 9.36
C LEU A 1157 -2.56 -43.48 9.90
N LEU A 1158 -1.32 -43.11 10.20
CA LEU A 1158 -0.98 -41.79 10.73
C LEU A 1158 -0.88 -40.73 9.60
N GLU A 1159 -1.53 -39.58 9.77
CA GLU A 1159 -1.36 -38.41 8.88
C GLU A 1159 0.11 -37.90 8.86
N ALA A 1160 0.85 -38.12 9.94
CA ALA A 1160 2.28 -37.86 10.06
C ALA A 1160 3.04 -39.17 10.36
N PRO A 1161 3.57 -39.88 9.34
CA PRO A 1161 4.14 -41.22 9.50
C PRO A 1161 5.51 -41.22 10.23
N SER A 1162 6.11 -40.05 10.47
CA SER A 1162 7.42 -39.88 11.10
C SER A 1162 7.53 -40.57 12.47
N THR A 1163 6.45 -40.57 13.27
CA THR A 1163 6.43 -41.24 14.58
C THR A 1163 6.45 -42.77 14.45
N GLY A 1164 5.73 -43.32 13.46
CA GLY A 1164 5.71 -44.76 13.18
C GLY A 1164 7.06 -45.25 12.68
N HIS A 1165 7.67 -44.52 11.73
CA HIS A 1165 9.03 -44.79 11.24
C HIS A 1165 10.07 -44.71 12.36
N ALA A 1166 10.02 -43.68 13.22
CA ALA A 1166 10.95 -43.55 14.33
C ALA A 1166 10.81 -44.67 15.37
N GLN A 1167 9.59 -45.12 15.69
CA GLN A 1167 9.40 -46.23 16.62
C GLN A 1167 9.83 -47.58 16.04
N LYS A 1168 9.59 -47.79 14.75
CA LYS A 1168 10.11 -48.96 14.04
C LYS A 1168 11.64 -48.99 14.07
N GLY A 1169 12.27 -47.85 13.79
CA GLY A 1169 13.72 -47.68 13.91
C GLY A 1169 14.24 -47.98 15.31
N LEU A 1170 13.51 -47.58 16.37
CA LEU A 1170 13.89 -47.89 17.76
C LEU A 1170 13.88 -49.40 18.04
N PHE A 1171 12.83 -50.11 17.62
CA PHE A 1171 12.74 -51.56 17.85
C PHE A 1171 13.77 -52.34 17.03
N LEU A 1172 14.06 -51.90 15.79
CA LEU A 1172 15.13 -52.49 14.96
C LEU A 1172 16.52 -52.26 15.59
N ALA A 1173 16.79 -51.06 16.10
CA ALA A 1173 18.04 -50.75 16.79
C ALA A 1173 18.21 -51.60 18.06
N ALA A 1174 17.13 -51.76 18.85
CA ALA A 1174 17.12 -52.62 20.04
C ALA A 1174 17.33 -54.12 19.68
N ALA A 1175 16.93 -54.54 18.48
CA ALA A 1175 17.19 -55.87 17.94
C ALA A 1175 18.59 -56.05 17.32
N GLY A 1176 19.40 -54.99 17.27
CA GLY A 1176 20.74 -54.99 16.66
C GLY A 1176 20.75 -54.86 15.14
N LEU A 1177 19.59 -54.59 14.52
CA LEU A 1177 19.42 -54.36 13.09
C LEU A 1177 19.64 -52.88 12.77
N LEU A 1178 20.90 -52.44 12.91
CA LEU A 1178 21.26 -51.02 12.90
C LEU A 1178 21.12 -50.38 11.51
N ASP A 1179 21.40 -51.10 10.43
CA ASP A 1179 21.27 -50.57 9.06
C ASP A 1179 19.80 -50.29 8.70
N GLU A 1180 18.90 -51.22 9.05
CA GLU A 1180 17.46 -51.04 8.87
C GLU A 1180 16.92 -49.92 9.78
N ALA A 1181 17.42 -49.82 11.02
CA ALA A 1181 17.05 -48.73 11.92
C ALA A 1181 17.42 -47.34 11.37
N LEU A 1182 18.62 -47.20 10.79
CA LEU A 1182 19.08 -45.96 10.17
C LEU A 1182 18.21 -45.54 8.99
N ALA A 1183 17.80 -46.51 8.16
CA ALA A 1183 16.89 -46.25 7.05
C ALA A 1183 15.52 -45.75 7.54
N GLU A 1184 14.96 -46.36 8.58
CA GLU A 1184 13.68 -45.94 9.15
C GLU A 1184 13.77 -44.55 9.82
N TYR A 1185 14.89 -44.22 10.49
CA TYR A 1185 15.09 -42.86 11.00
C TYR A 1185 15.24 -41.82 9.88
N GLN A 1186 15.85 -42.18 8.75
CA GLN A 1186 15.88 -41.32 7.56
C GLN A 1186 14.47 -41.12 6.99
N CYS A 1187 13.66 -42.17 6.86
CA CYS A 1187 12.25 -42.06 6.46
C CYS A 1187 11.46 -41.15 7.40
N ALA A 1188 11.73 -41.20 8.72
CA ALA A 1188 11.09 -40.31 9.68
C ALA A 1188 11.45 -38.84 9.46
N ILE A 1189 12.71 -38.56 9.13
CA ILE A 1189 13.22 -37.20 8.84
C ILE A 1189 12.72 -36.69 7.48
N ASP A 1190 12.64 -37.55 6.47
CA ASP A 1190 12.12 -37.19 5.15
C ASP A 1190 10.63 -36.89 5.20
N ALA A 1191 9.89 -37.64 6.03
CA ALA A 1191 8.46 -37.41 6.27
C ALA A 1191 8.19 -36.12 7.06
N ASP A 1192 9.02 -35.81 8.05
CA ASP A 1192 8.94 -34.57 8.82
C ASP A 1192 10.35 -34.07 9.20
N PRO A 1193 10.90 -33.10 8.44
CA PRO A 1193 12.22 -32.54 8.72
C PRO A 1193 12.30 -31.78 10.05
N ALA A 1194 11.16 -31.43 10.67
CA ALA A 1194 11.09 -30.81 11.98
C ALA A 1194 10.96 -31.83 13.13
N PHE A 1195 10.87 -33.14 12.83
CA PHE A 1195 10.75 -34.20 13.83
C PHE A 1195 12.10 -34.47 14.53
N VAL A 1196 12.43 -33.59 15.49
CA VAL A 1196 13.68 -33.55 16.26
C VAL A 1196 14.10 -34.91 16.85
N PRO A 1197 13.19 -35.74 17.42
CA PRO A 1197 13.60 -37.01 18.03
C PRO A 1197 14.29 -37.98 17.06
N ALA A 1198 13.93 -37.98 15.77
CA ALA A 1198 14.56 -38.88 14.80
C ALA A 1198 16.04 -38.53 14.54
N TYR A 1199 16.41 -37.26 14.58
CA TYR A 1199 17.81 -36.84 14.47
C TYR A 1199 18.64 -37.36 15.65
N PHE A 1200 18.12 -37.23 16.87
CA PHE A 1200 18.80 -37.76 18.06
C PHE A 1200 18.93 -39.28 18.03
N SER A 1201 17.84 -39.99 17.72
CA SER A 1201 17.84 -41.47 17.64
C SER A 1201 18.74 -41.99 16.51
N ARG A 1202 18.82 -41.29 15.38
CA ARG A 1202 19.76 -41.61 14.30
C ARG A 1202 21.21 -41.40 14.72
N ALA A 1203 21.52 -40.32 15.42
CA ALA A 1203 22.87 -40.08 15.95
C ALA A 1203 23.31 -41.18 16.93
N CYS A 1204 22.40 -41.65 17.79
CA CYS A 1204 22.65 -42.78 18.68
C CYS A 1204 22.89 -44.08 17.89
N ALA A 1205 22.06 -44.39 16.89
CA ALA A 1205 22.22 -45.58 16.06
C ALA A 1205 23.51 -45.56 15.22
N LEU A 1206 23.90 -44.41 14.65
CA LEU A 1206 25.16 -44.22 13.92
C LEU A 1206 26.38 -44.47 14.82
N SER A 1207 26.30 -44.01 16.08
CA SER A 1207 27.34 -44.25 17.08
C SER A 1207 27.43 -45.73 17.48
N LEU A 1208 26.30 -46.41 17.68
CA LEU A 1208 26.27 -47.85 17.95
C LEU A 1208 26.75 -48.70 16.77
N ALA A 1209 26.53 -48.22 15.53
CA ALA A 1209 27.03 -48.86 14.32
C ALA A 1209 28.53 -48.60 14.08
N GLU A 1210 29.18 -47.78 14.92
CA GLU A 1210 30.56 -47.34 14.77
C GLU A 1210 30.85 -46.72 13.38
N THR A 1211 29.84 -46.03 12.83
CA THR A 1211 29.92 -45.41 11.49
C THR A 1211 30.13 -43.90 11.62
N GLU A 1212 31.11 -43.37 10.88
CA GLU A 1212 31.24 -41.92 10.71
C GLU A 1212 30.11 -41.43 9.79
N GLY A 1213 29.24 -40.55 10.30
CA GLY A 1213 28.07 -40.05 9.58
C GLY A 1213 27.66 -38.65 10.01
N THR A 1214 26.38 -38.29 9.83
CA THR A 1214 25.81 -36.98 10.20
C THR A 1214 25.66 -36.77 11.71
N ILE A 1215 26.36 -37.54 12.55
CA ILE A 1215 26.23 -37.55 14.03
C ILE A 1215 26.29 -36.12 14.60
N VAL A 1216 27.27 -35.32 14.19
CA VAL A 1216 27.46 -33.94 14.68
C VAL A 1216 26.28 -33.06 14.26
N ALA A 1217 25.92 -33.08 12.97
CA ALA A 1217 24.84 -32.26 12.43
C ALA A 1217 23.47 -32.64 13.03
N ASP A 1218 23.23 -33.93 13.23
CA ASP A 1218 22.01 -34.45 13.81
C ASP A 1218 21.89 -34.07 15.30
N LEU A 1219 23.01 -34.15 16.05
CA LEU A 1219 23.06 -33.69 17.44
C LEU A 1219 22.92 -32.17 17.56
N GLU A 1220 23.55 -31.39 16.68
CA GLU A 1220 23.39 -29.93 16.63
C GLU A 1220 21.93 -29.55 16.37
N ARG A 1221 21.30 -30.20 15.38
CA ARG A 1221 19.88 -30.01 15.06
C ARG A 1221 19.00 -30.35 16.25
N ALA A 1222 19.26 -31.48 16.91
CA ALA A 1222 18.51 -31.91 18.08
C ALA A 1222 18.65 -30.94 19.26
N MET A 1223 19.89 -30.52 19.56
CA MET A 1223 20.20 -29.67 20.71
C MET A 1223 19.81 -28.20 20.51
N ALA A 1224 19.82 -27.72 19.27
CA ALA A 1224 19.34 -26.37 18.93
C ALA A 1224 17.83 -26.27 19.15
N ALA A 1225 17.07 -27.31 18.81
CA ALA A 1225 15.62 -27.32 18.96
C ALA A 1225 15.18 -27.66 20.40
N VAL A 1226 15.83 -28.62 21.06
CA VAL A 1226 15.47 -29.07 22.42
C VAL A 1226 16.75 -29.12 23.26
N PRO A 1227 17.06 -28.06 24.03
CA PRO A 1227 18.29 -27.96 24.83
C PRO A 1227 18.49 -29.12 25.83
N GLN A 1228 17.41 -29.79 26.25
CA GLN A 1228 17.47 -30.95 27.14
C GLN A 1228 18.20 -32.15 26.52
N TYR A 1229 18.25 -32.27 25.18
CA TYR A 1229 19.06 -33.30 24.52
C TYR A 1229 20.56 -33.12 24.80
N ARG A 1230 21.03 -31.93 25.20
CA ARG A 1230 22.41 -31.73 25.67
C ARG A 1230 22.72 -32.59 26.88
N HIS A 1231 21.78 -32.66 27.84
CA HIS A 1231 21.95 -33.45 29.05
C HIS A 1231 21.85 -34.95 28.77
N LEU A 1232 20.89 -35.36 27.93
CA LEU A 1232 20.73 -36.76 27.52
C LEU A 1232 21.95 -37.27 26.74
N ALA A 1233 22.43 -36.49 25.77
CA ALA A 1233 23.61 -36.82 24.99
C ALA A 1233 24.89 -36.90 25.85
N ALA A 1234 25.00 -36.08 26.89
CA ALA A 1234 26.14 -36.10 27.81
C ALA A 1234 26.22 -37.37 28.67
N ILE A 1235 25.08 -38.05 28.90
CA ILE A 1235 24.96 -39.24 29.77
C ILE A 1235 24.59 -40.53 29.01
N ALA A 1236 24.33 -40.46 27.71
CA ALA A 1236 23.96 -41.62 26.89
C ALA A 1236 25.18 -42.52 26.62
N PRO A 1237 25.21 -43.76 27.15
CA PRO A 1237 26.32 -44.69 26.91
C PRO A 1237 26.47 -45.09 25.44
N GLU A 1238 25.41 -45.03 24.63
CA GLU A 1238 25.37 -45.36 23.20
C GLU A 1238 26.19 -44.39 22.34
N LEU A 1239 26.38 -43.15 22.80
CA LEU A 1239 27.24 -42.15 22.15
C LEU A 1239 28.72 -42.30 22.54
N GLY A 1240 29.10 -43.31 23.33
CA GLY A 1240 30.45 -43.52 23.83
C GLY A 1240 31.51 -43.59 22.73
N TRP A 1241 31.26 -44.41 21.69
CA TRP A 1241 32.14 -44.52 20.53
C TRP A 1241 32.32 -43.16 19.82
N ALA A 1242 31.22 -42.46 19.52
CA ALA A 1242 31.27 -41.16 18.86
C ALA A 1242 31.93 -40.07 19.73
N ARG A 1243 31.72 -40.07 21.05
CA ARG A 1243 32.37 -39.14 21.99
C ARG A 1243 33.89 -39.35 22.05
N GLU A 1244 34.35 -40.58 21.89
CA GLU A 1244 35.76 -40.95 21.85
C GLU A 1244 36.43 -40.64 20.49
N HIS A 1245 35.71 -40.84 19.39
CA HIS A 1245 36.28 -40.81 18.03
C HIS A 1245 35.91 -39.58 17.19
N VAL A 1246 34.86 -38.82 17.56
CA VAL A 1246 34.40 -37.62 16.83
C VAL A 1246 34.62 -36.35 17.69
N PRO A 1247 35.70 -35.58 17.46
CA PRO A 1247 36.07 -34.44 18.30
C PRO A 1247 34.99 -33.35 18.42
N ALA A 1248 34.20 -33.14 17.36
CA ALA A 1248 33.12 -32.16 17.35
C ALA A 1248 31.96 -32.55 18.29
N VAL A 1249 31.64 -33.85 18.42
CA VAL A 1249 30.65 -34.34 19.38
C VAL A 1249 31.11 -34.07 20.81
N ARG A 1250 32.40 -34.30 21.10
CA ARG A 1250 32.99 -34.00 22.43
C ARG A 1250 32.87 -32.52 22.79
N HIS A 1251 33.08 -31.64 21.82
CA HIS A 1251 32.93 -30.20 22.00
C HIS A 1251 31.48 -29.80 22.28
N LEU A 1252 30.52 -30.32 21.51
CA LEU A 1252 29.09 -30.04 21.67
C LEU A 1252 28.55 -30.48 23.04
N LEU A 1253 29.07 -31.57 23.59
CA LEU A 1253 28.66 -32.12 24.89
C LEU A 1253 29.37 -31.51 26.10
N GLY A 1254 30.18 -30.45 25.88
CA GLY A 1254 30.78 -29.66 26.97
C GLY A 1254 32.05 -30.26 27.59
N GLY A 1255 32.75 -31.16 26.89
CA GLY A 1255 34.03 -31.71 27.36
C GLY A 1255 35.24 -30.85 27.00
N THR A 1256 35.73 -30.04 27.94
CA THR A 1256 37.18 -29.80 28.09
C THR A 1256 37.58 -30.39 29.45
N ASP A 1257 38.42 -31.43 29.37
CA ASP A 1257 38.82 -32.41 30.39
C ASP A 1257 37.73 -33.35 30.94
#